data_AF-A0A1G3VU58-F1
#
_entry.id   AF-A0A1G3VU58-F1
#
_cell.length_a   1.000
_cell.length_b   1.000
_cell.length_c   1.000
_cell.angle_alpha   90.00
_cell.angle_beta   90.00
_cell.angle_gamma   90.00
#
_symmetry.space_group_name_H-M   'P 1'
#
loop_
_entity.id
_entity.type
_entity.pdbx_description
1 polymer ?
#
loop_
_entity_poly.entity_id
_entity_poly.type
_entity_poly.pdbx_seq_one_letter_code
_entity_poly.pdbx_strand_id
1 'polypeptide(L)'
;MTLEIAKYIVYSFAGIAILLVLLIAIQKANNRRSIYLQGLARDYLFKIYFDHEPVKMPLTNRFFFDAYIDVETQVEIDAFVREEVVSDIRETRFCKSQIKKLKSHNIYTRRKAIFYVSALKTEESKKLLSELLKNEKNASVRFYIVYALKDVIDHDIFKTIVETLVHADPSYQRWIYALLKNNYYIISPFVDEYFNDIRQAVQKMLIHLTSFHADPKLRDYTMKLFKESLYEPEIKLSALSAIAIMHPQMIANDDFCKNQEDSIKRIAINAASNMVSQDMVDHLLRSMDGTPLDTDRTKALSRITYESKTLLLYVLDFYNTAKNEFQKKAIARVLAHQIDYLMLKIKSKEYAYISQIIERMMELKIIEDFMDFMNHNKDAEIERQMIVLIKKHAWRDPYLMEEFSIYLSQGILSKIGMIKKSQPVTKREKAPVEKKKTVWILFWSIFAILFFPAIYFITRFPMIMSGEVNTFEFMIVNLNYYLVIYFITINSIYLILLTISVIGAEERLSMWQIKKQTLLFERDLLPSISIIAPAYNEEKTIINSVTSLLNLKYPKYEVVVVNDGSKDLTIETLIEHFKLEKKHPFFNLQLKTKMLRGVYVNKHIPNLIVIDKQNGGKADALNLGINVAKSDYICGIDADSLLEEDALLKLMSITLDNTTEHIALGGNIVPVNGCIVDKGKIEKPGLGKNTLVRFQTLEYLRAFTTGRIGW
;
A
#
# COMPACT_ATOMS: atom_id res chain seq x y z
N MET A 1 -2.52 56.27 -17.71
CA MET A 1 -1.18 55.66 -17.51
C MET A 1 -0.24 56.29 -18.52
N THR A 2 0.81 56.98 -18.09
CA THR A 2 1.77 57.63 -19.01
C THR A 2 2.70 56.60 -19.65
N LEU A 3 3.24 56.88 -20.83
CA LEU A 3 4.20 56.00 -21.54
C LEU A 3 5.42 55.67 -20.67
N GLU A 4 5.83 56.60 -19.81
CA GLU A 4 6.87 56.43 -18.80
C GLU A 4 6.54 55.31 -17.81
N ILE A 5 5.35 55.34 -17.20
CA ILE A 5 4.90 54.31 -16.25
C ILE A 5 4.84 52.94 -16.92
N ALA A 6 4.37 52.88 -18.17
CA ALA A 6 4.37 51.64 -18.94
C ALA A 6 5.78 51.08 -19.15
N LYS A 7 6.76 51.95 -19.47
CA LYS A 7 8.18 51.55 -19.59
C LYS A 7 8.74 51.04 -18.27
N TYR A 8 8.47 51.71 -17.14
CA TYR A 8 8.92 51.24 -15.82
C TYR A 8 8.33 49.87 -15.46
N ILE A 9 7.06 49.63 -15.78
CA ILE A 9 6.42 48.32 -15.58
C ILE A 9 7.13 47.25 -16.43
N VAL A 10 7.35 47.52 -17.72
CA VAL A 10 8.04 46.58 -18.63
C VAL A 10 9.47 46.29 -18.17
N TYR A 11 10.24 47.32 -17.79
CA TYR A 11 11.60 47.13 -17.26
C TYR A 11 11.61 46.38 -15.93
N SER A 12 10.62 46.60 -15.07
CA SER A 12 10.48 45.85 -13.82
C SER A 12 10.21 44.36 -14.10
N PHE A 13 9.30 44.03 -15.01
CA PHE A 13 9.05 42.65 -15.42
C PHE A 13 10.27 42.01 -16.10
N ALA A 14 10.98 42.75 -16.94
CA ALA A 14 12.22 42.27 -17.57
C ALA A 14 13.31 41.99 -16.51
N GLY A 15 13.45 42.87 -15.51
CA GLY A 15 14.37 42.68 -14.38
C GLY A 15 14.03 41.42 -13.57
N ILE A 16 12.75 41.21 -13.27
CA ILE A 16 12.27 40.00 -12.57
C ILE A 16 12.56 38.74 -13.41
N ALA A 17 12.30 38.78 -14.72
CA ALA A 17 12.58 37.65 -15.61
C ALA A 17 14.07 37.30 -15.65
N ILE A 18 14.95 38.30 -15.73
CA ILE A 18 16.41 38.10 -15.68
C ILE A 18 16.84 37.48 -14.34
N LEU A 19 16.29 37.98 -13.23
CA LEU A 19 16.57 37.44 -11.90
C LEU A 19 16.16 35.97 -11.79
N LEU A 20 14.97 35.60 -12.30
CA LEU A 20 14.50 34.21 -12.29
C LEU A 20 15.40 33.29 -13.12
N VAL A 21 15.82 33.73 -14.32
CA VAL A 21 16.75 32.97 -15.16
C VAL A 21 18.09 32.76 -14.44
N LEU A 22 18.59 33.80 -13.77
CA LEU A 22 19.83 33.75 -13.00
C LEU A 22 19.72 32.79 -11.80
N LEU A 23 18.61 32.82 -11.07
CA LEU A 23 18.33 31.87 -9.97
C LEU A 23 18.27 30.42 -10.46
N ILE A 24 17.62 30.16 -11.61
CA ILE A 24 17.57 28.82 -12.22
C ILE A 24 18.98 28.36 -12.62
N ALA A 25 19.78 29.25 -13.20
CA ALA A 25 21.16 28.95 -13.58
C ALA A 25 22.03 28.63 -12.34
N ILE A 26 21.91 29.41 -11.27
CA ILE A 26 22.59 29.17 -9.99
C ILE A 26 22.17 27.82 -9.42
N GLN A 27 20.87 27.52 -9.37
CA GLN A 27 20.38 26.25 -8.83
C GLN A 27 20.91 25.05 -9.63
N LYS A 28 20.92 25.15 -10.96
CA LYS A 28 21.47 24.11 -11.82
C LYS A 28 22.98 23.94 -11.63
N ALA A 29 23.72 25.03 -11.44
CA ALA A 29 25.14 25.00 -11.14
C ALA A 29 25.41 24.35 -9.77
N ASN A 30 24.61 24.70 -8.74
CA ASN A 30 24.70 24.11 -7.40
C ASN A 30 24.44 22.60 -7.43
N ASN A 31 23.42 22.15 -8.16
CA ASN A 31 23.12 20.72 -8.31
C ASN A 31 24.27 19.96 -8.98
N ARG A 32 24.80 20.50 -10.09
CA ARG A 32 25.96 19.90 -10.78
C ARG A 32 27.19 19.84 -9.87
N ARG A 33 27.46 20.92 -9.15
CA ARG A 33 28.57 20.99 -8.19
C ARG A 33 28.39 19.97 -7.06
N SER A 34 27.19 19.81 -6.53
CA SER A 34 26.89 18.83 -5.47
C SER A 34 27.17 17.39 -5.93
N ILE A 35 26.72 17.02 -7.14
CA ILE A 35 26.96 15.69 -7.71
C ILE A 35 28.47 15.45 -7.91
N TYR A 36 29.17 16.44 -8.47
CA TYR A 36 30.62 16.37 -8.66
C TYR A 36 31.37 16.20 -7.33
N LEU A 37 31.01 16.98 -6.30
CA LEU A 37 31.61 16.89 -4.98
C LEU A 37 31.34 15.54 -4.30
N GLN A 38 30.17 14.93 -4.53
CA GLN A 38 29.86 13.61 -3.98
C GLN A 38 30.72 12.52 -4.63
N GLY A 39 30.97 12.59 -5.94
CA GLY A 39 31.91 11.72 -6.63
C GLY A 39 33.34 11.88 -6.10
N LEU A 40 33.83 13.12 -6.00
CA LEU A 40 35.14 13.40 -5.42
C LEU A 40 35.29 12.93 -3.96
N ALA A 41 34.21 12.98 -3.17
CA ALA A 41 34.22 12.54 -1.78
C ALA A 41 34.40 11.03 -1.66
N ARG A 42 33.76 10.27 -2.55
CA ARG A 42 33.95 8.83 -2.67
C ARG A 42 35.38 8.52 -3.11
N ASP A 43 35.87 9.17 -4.17
CA ASP A 43 37.23 8.95 -4.67
C ASP A 43 38.29 9.29 -3.61
N TYR A 44 38.11 10.38 -2.88
CA TYR A 44 38.97 10.77 -1.77
C TYR A 44 39.03 9.70 -0.68
N LEU A 45 37.86 9.16 -0.30
CA LEU A 45 37.77 8.12 0.72
C LEU A 45 38.49 6.84 0.29
N PHE A 46 38.33 6.41 -0.97
CA PHE A 46 39.08 5.25 -1.48
C PHE A 46 40.59 5.51 -1.52
N LYS A 47 41.01 6.65 -2.09
CA LYS A 47 42.44 6.95 -2.23
C LYS A 47 43.19 7.03 -0.92
N ILE A 48 42.61 7.69 0.10
CA ILE A 48 43.29 7.82 1.40
C ILE A 48 43.28 6.50 2.17
N TYR A 49 42.11 5.88 2.32
CA TYR A 49 41.95 4.83 3.33
C TYR A 49 42.09 3.41 2.76
N PHE A 50 41.97 3.24 1.44
CA PHE A 50 42.12 1.94 0.78
C PHE A 50 43.40 1.87 -0.05
N ASP A 51 43.74 2.94 -0.78
CA ASP A 51 44.94 2.98 -1.63
C ASP A 51 46.17 3.58 -0.92
N HIS A 52 45.98 4.18 0.27
CA HIS A 52 47.00 4.88 1.04
C HIS A 52 47.76 5.98 0.26
N GLU A 53 47.09 6.62 -0.69
CA GLU A 53 47.60 7.75 -1.44
C GLU A 53 47.46 9.06 -0.64
N PRO A 54 48.53 9.88 -0.54
CA PRO A 54 48.49 11.16 0.16
C PRO A 54 47.74 12.21 -0.67
N VAL A 55 46.41 12.21 -0.56
CA VAL A 55 45.53 13.17 -1.25
C VAL A 55 45.06 14.24 -0.27
N LYS A 56 45.07 15.52 -0.65
CA LYS A 56 44.49 16.59 0.19
C LYS A 56 42.97 16.58 0.10
N MET A 57 42.28 16.74 1.22
CA MET A 57 40.81 16.85 1.29
C MET A 57 40.30 18.04 0.46
N PRO A 58 39.64 17.83 -0.70
CA PRO A 58 39.25 18.93 -1.58
C PRO A 58 37.82 19.41 -1.33
N LEU A 59 37.14 18.87 -0.32
CA LEU A 59 35.68 18.96 -0.13
C LEU A 59 35.28 19.25 1.32
N THR A 60 34.02 19.64 1.52
CA THR A 60 33.52 19.97 2.86
C THR A 60 33.33 18.72 3.71
N ASN A 61 33.50 18.86 5.04
CA ASN A 61 33.35 17.78 6.01
C ASN A 61 32.02 17.01 5.92
N ARG A 62 30.95 17.64 5.39
CA ARG A 62 29.68 16.97 5.15
C ARG A 62 29.77 15.92 4.04
N PHE A 63 30.30 16.29 2.87
CA PHE A 63 30.36 15.38 1.72
C PHE A 63 31.23 14.16 2.01
N PHE A 64 32.29 14.33 2.79
CA PHE A 64 33.12 13.23 3.26
C PHE A 64 32.33 12.25 4.14
N PHE A 65 31.56 12.76 5.11
CA PHE A 65 30.73 11.91 5.95
C PHE A 65 29.61 11.23 5.16
N ASP A 66 28.93 11.96 4.26
CA ASP A 66 27.92 11.39 3.36
C ASP A 66 28.52 10.24 2.52
N ALA A 67 29.74 10.39 2.00
CA ALA A 67 30.44 9.35 1.24
C ALA A 67 30.80 8.12 2.09
N TYR A 68 31.28 8.32 3.33
CA TYR A 68 31.54 7.21 4.26
C TYR A 68 30.26 6.41 4.53
N ILE A 69 29.15 7.08 4.84
CA ILE A 69 27.87 6.40 5.08
C ILE A 69 27.45 5.61 3.85
N ASP A 70 27.52 6.21 2.66
CA ASP A 70 27.14 5.53 1.43
C ASP A 70 28.01 4.28 1.15
N VAL A 71 29.33 4.34 1.40
CA VAL A 71 30.24 3.18 1.22
C VAL A 71 29.97 2.10 2.26
N GLU A 72 29.86 2.47 3.53
CA GLU A 72 29.55 1.55 4.64
C GLU A 72 28.19 0.84 4.44
N THR A 73 27.22 1.46 3.76
CA THR A 73 25.96 0.76 3.43
C THR A 73 26.05 -0.21 2.24
N GLN A 74 27.08 -0.12 1.41
CA GLN A 74 27.21 -0.89 0.16
C GLN A 74 28.32 -1.96 0.23
N VAL A 75 29.32 -1.77 1.08
CA VAL A 75 30.54 -2.58 1.15
C VAL A 75 30.89 -2.81 2.62
N GLU A 76 31.34 -4.02 2.93
CA GLU A 76 31.91 -4.34 4.23
C GLU A 76 33.32 -3.76 4.32
N ILE A 77 33.49 -2.75 5.17
CA ILE A 77 34.78 -2.10 5.43
C ILE A 77 35.52 -2.86 6.53
N ASP A 78 36.81 -3.13 6.33
CA ASP A 78 37.68 -3.72 7.34
C ASP A 78 37.69 -2.90 8.64
N ALA A 79 37.74 -3.58 9.78
CA ALA A 79 37.60 -2.93 11.09
C ALA A 79 38.68 -1.86 11.34
N PHE A 80 39.92 -2.10 10.91
CA PHE A 80 41.03 -1.17 11.08
C PHE A 80 40.82 0.10 10.23
N VAL A 81 40.48 -0.08 8.96
CA VAL A 81 40.18 1.01 8.03
C VAL A 81 38.99 1.83 8.52
N ARG A 82 37.93 1.15 9.01
CA ARG A 82 36.77 1.82 9.59
C ARG A 82 37.16 2.69 10.79
N GLU A 83 38.00 2.18 11.69
CA GLU A 83 38.44 2.93 12.88
C GLU A 83 39.20 4.20 12.50
N GLU A 84 40.09 4.13 11.50
CA GLU A 84 40.84 5.27 10.97
C GLU A 84 39.89 6.33 10.38
N VAL A 85 38.99 5.93 9.49
CA VAL A 85 38.00 6.82 8.86
C VAL A 85 37.11 7.49 9.92
N VAL A 86 36.61 6.71 10.89
CA VAL A 86 35.71 7.22 11.94
C VAL A 86 36.45 8.20 12.86
N SER A 87 37.72 7.95 13.18
CA SER A 87 38.57 8.87 13.95
C SER A 87 38.66 10.24 13.25
N ASP A 88 38.95 10.25 11.96
CA ASP A 88 39.05 11.49 11.18
C ASP A 88 37.71 12.22 11.05
N ILE A 89 36.62 11.47 10.82
CA ILE A 89 35.27 12.03 10.77
C ILE A 89 34.91 12.72 12.09
N ARG A 90 35.25 12.12 13.24
CA ARG A 90 34.95 12.68 14.57
C ARG A 90 35.63 14.03 14.80
N GLU A 91 36.85 14.21 14.30
CA GLU A 91 37.57 15.47 14.45
C GLU A 91 36.99 16.61 13.62
N THR A 92 36.21 16.28 12.58
CA THR A 92 35.60 17.29 11.72
C THR A 92 34.65 18.23 12.48
N ARG A 93 34.65 19.51 12.09
CA ARG A 93 33.68 20.52 12.58
C ARG A 93 32.23 20.11 12.33
N PHE A 94 31.97 19.31 11.29
CA PHE A 94 30.63 18.87 10.95
C PHE A 94 30.11 17.82 11.93
N CYS A 95 30.89 16.78 12.24
CA CYS A 95 30.52 15.78 13.25
C CYS A 95 30.26 16.44 14.62
N LYS A 96 31.20 17.29 15.09
CA LYS A 96 31.05 18.06 16.33
C LYS A 96 29.78 18.93 16.34
N SER A 97 29.37 19.46 15.18
CA SER A 97 28.10 20.20 15.03
C SER A 97 26.87 19.28 15.13
N GLN A 98 26.91 18.07 14.56
CA GLN A 98 25.79 17.12 14.65
C GLN A 98 25.57 16.64 16.09
N ILE A 99 26.65 16.35 16.83
CA ILE A 99 26.54 15.98 18.26
C ILE A 99 25.84 17.08 19.07
N LYS A 100 26.18 18.37 18.84
CA LYS A 100 25.49 19.50 19.48
C LYS A 100 24.01 19.59 19.07
N LYS A 101 23.69 19.29 17.81
CA LYS A 101 22.34 19.34 17.25
C LYS A 101 21.40 18.27 17.78
N LEU A 102 21.90 17.22 18.44
CA LEU A 102 21.06 16.25 19.16
C LEU A 102 20.16 16.93 20.22
N LYS A 103 20.58 18.07 20.77
CA LYS A 103 19.82 18.85 21.77
C LYS A 103 19.01 20.02 21.16
N SER A 104 18.86 20.07 19.84
CA SER A 104 18.10 21.12 19.13
C SER A 104 16.61 21.08 19.48
N HIS A 105 15.96 22.24 19.58
CA HIS A 105 14.50 22.34 19.71
C HIS A 105 13.76 21.83 18.47
N ASN A 106 14.34 22.03 17.27
CA ASN A 106 13.78 21.56 16.01
C ASN A 106 13.92 20.04 15.87
N ILE A 107 12.80 19.36 15.63
CA ILE A 107 12.64 17.91 15.52
C ILE A 107 13.45 17.35 14.34
N TYR A 108 13.36 17.96 13.15
CA TYR A 108 14.05 17.50 11.95
C TYR A 108 15.57 17.58 12.11
N THR A 109 16.06 18.64 12.76
CA THR A 109 17.49 18.79 13.08
C THR A 109 17.98 17.68 14.01
N ARG A 110 17.19 17.27 15.01
CA ARG A 110 17.55 16.14 15.88
C ARG A 110 17.61 14.83 15.12
N ARG A 111 16.61 14.52 14.28
CA ARG A 111 16.59 13.28 13.45
C ARG A 111 17.81 13.19 12.53
N LYS A 112 18.14 14.29 11.87
CA LYS A 112 19.33 14.37 11.01
C LYS A 112 20.62 14.17 11.81
N ALA A 113 20.71 14.77 13.00
CA ALA A 113 21.84 14.56 13.89
C ALA A 113 21.96 13.09 14.34
N ILE A 114 20.85 12.44 14.70
CA ILE A 114 20.81 11.02 15.06
C ILE A 114 21.35 10.16 13.91
N PHE A 115 20.86 10.38 12.68
CA PHE A 115 21.32 9.65 11.50
C PHE A 115 22.85 9.72 11.30
N TYR A 116 23.44 10.90 11.44
CA TYR A 116 24.90 11.04 11.32
C TYR A 116 25.64 10.42 12.51
N VAL A 117 25.20 10.69 13.74
CA VAL A 117 25.88 10.19 14.94
C VAL A 117 25.82 8.66 15.01
N SER A 118 24.70 8.04 14.63
CA SER A 118 24.56 6.59 14.63
C SER A 118 25.44 5.89 13.60
N ALA A 119 25.75 6.55 12.49
CA ALA A 119 26.63 5.99 11.46
C ALA A 119 28.08 5.79 11.92
N LEU A 120 28.49 6.43 13.03
CA LEU A 120 29.83 6.25 13.60
C LEU A 120 30.01 4.87 14.24
N LYS A 121 28.92 4.25 14.73
CA LYS A 121 28.92 2.93 15.41
C LYS A 121 29.98 2.79 16.52
N THR A 122 30.28 3.87 17.25
CA THR A 122 31.22 3.87 18.38
C THR A 122 30.49 3.76 19.72
N GLU A 123 31.18 3.30 20.77
CA GLU A 123 30.64 3.26 22.14
C GLU A 123 30.22 4.66 22.65
N GLU A 124 30.94 5.71 22.26
CA GLU A 124 30.53 7.09 22.56
C GLU A 124 29.20 7.45 21.89
N SER A 125 29.03 7.11 20.61
CA SER A 125 27.77 7.35 19.89
C SER A 125 26.60 6.57 20.52
N LYS A 126 26.84 5.31 20.91
CA LYS A 126 25.88 4.47 21.63
C LYS A 126 25.46 5.12 22.95
N LYS A 127 26.43 5.57 23.76
CA LYS A 127 26.17 6.25 25.04
C LYS A 127 25.36 7.54 24.85
N LEU A 128 25.75 8.39 23.91
CA LEU A 128 25.06 9.65 23.61
C LEU A 128 23.60 9.42 23.19
N LEU A 129 23.35 8.42 22.33
CA LEU A 129 22.01 8.09 21.86
C LEU A 129 21.16 7.43 22.95
N SER A 130 21.75 6.57 23.79
CA SER A 130 21.07 5.99 24.95
C SER A 130 20.65 7.05 25.97
N GLU A 131 21.53 8.01 26.29
CA GLU A 131 21.19 9.14 27.18
C GLU A 131 20.11 10.06 26.57
N LEU A 132 20.13 10.24 25.24
CA LEU A 132 19.11 11.02 24.53
C LEU A 132 17.74 10.31 24.58
N LEU A 133 17.71 8.99 24.44
CA LEU A 133 16.46 8.20 24.47
C LEU A 133 15.70 8.39 25.79
N LYS A 134 16.42 8.43 26.92
CA LYS A 134 15.84 8.62 28.27
C LYS A 134 15.06 9.91 28.42
N ASN A 135 15.47 10.97 27.71
CA ASN A 135 14.93 12.33 27.88
C ASN A 135 14.07 12.82 26.71
N GLU A 136 14.13 12.17 25.55
CA GLU A 136 13.38 12.57 24.37
C GLU A 136 11.87 12.38 24.60
N LYS A 137 11.07 13.37 24.17
CA LYS A 137 9.60 13.35 24.33
C LYS A 137 8.89 13.08 23.01
N ASN A 138 9.49 13.45 21.88
CA ASN A 138 8.87 13.26 20.57
C ASN A 138 9.01 11.80 20.13
N ALA A 139 7.88 11.12 19.95
CA ALA A 139 7.82 9.70 19.61
C ALA A 139 8.54 9.34 18.30
N SER A 140 8.43 10.16 17.25
CA SER A 140 9.17 9.90 16.01
C SER A 140 10.68 10.07 16.21
N VAL A 141 11.15 11.05 17.00
CA VAL A 141 12.59 11.13 17.32
C VAL A 141 13.05 9.91 18.13
N ARG A 142 12.28 9.47 19.13
CA ARG A 142 12.58 8.23 19.87
C ARG A 142 12.73 7.05 18.91
N PHE A 143 11.84 6.93 17.93
CA PHE A 143 11.88 5.85 16.95
C PHE A 143 13.21 5.84 16.18
N TYR A 144 13.67 7.00 15.68
CA TYR A 144 14.98 7.08 15.01
C TYR A 144 16.15 6.73 15.94
N ILE A 145 16.06 7.04 17.24
CA ILE A 145 17.07 6.64 18.23
C ILE A 145 17.05 5.13 18.44
N VAL A 146 15.88 4.52 18.62
CA VAL A 146 15.76 3.06 18.80
C VAL A 146 16.22 2.32 17.55
N TYR A 147 15.84 2.80 16.37
CA TYR A 147 16.34 2.24 15.10
C TYR A 147 17.87 2.35 15.00
N ALA A 148 18.46 3.47 15.42
CA ALA A 148 19.91 3.65 15.45
C ALA A 148 20.64 2.73 16.45
N LEU A 149 19.97 2.28 17.51
CA LEU A 149 20.52 1.41 18.55
C LEU A 149 20.16 -0.07 18.37
N LYS A 150 19.37 -0.43 17.35
CA LYS A 150 18.73 -1.74 17.22
C LYS A 150 19.71 -2.92 17.22
N ASP A 151 20.92 -2.71 16.68
CA ASP A 151 21.94 -3.75 16.52
C ASP A 151 22.85 -3.88 17.78
N VAL A 152 22.71 -2.98 18.75
CA VAL A 152 23.59 -2.87 19.95
C VAL A 152 22.80 -2.74 21.26
N ILE A 153 21.57 -3.26 21.28
CA ILE A 153 20.70 -3.21 22.46
C ILE A 153 21.33 -4.04 23.59
N ASP A 154 21.63 -3.38 24.71
CA ASP A 154 21.96 -4.01 25.98
C ASP A 154 20.78 -3.92 26.95
N HIS A 155 20.96 -4.45 28.17
CA HIS A 155 19.93 -4.49 29.21
C HIS A 155 19.35 -3.09 29.52
N ASP A 156 20.20 -2.08 29.71
CA ASP A 156 19.78 -0.72 30.06
C ASP A 156 19.03 -0.04 28.90
N ILE A 157 19.50 -0.23 27.66
CA ILE A 157 18.84 0.28 26.46
C ILE A 157 17.48 -0.40 26.31
N PHE A 158 17.40 -1.73 26.44
CA PHE A 158 16.14 -2.45 26.34
C PHE A 158 15.13 -1.98 27.39
N LYS A 159 15.58 -1.82 28.64
CA LYS A 159 14.75 -1.26 29.70
C LYS A 159 14.20 0.12 29.37
N THR A 160 15.05 1.00 28.85
CA THR A 160 14.64 2.34 28.41
C THR A 160 13.62 2.24 27.27
N ILE A 161 13.83 1.36 26.28
CA ILE A 161 12.87 1.14 25.18
C ILE A 161 11.51 0.71 25.74
N VAL A 162 11.47 -0.27 26.65
CA VAL A 162 10.22 -0.75 27.26
C VAL A 162 9.51 0.36 28.02
N GLU A 163 10.24 1.19 28.77
CA GLU A 163 9.68 2.37 29.45
C GLU A 163 9.07 3.38 28.45
N THR A 164 9.69 3.57 27.27
CA THR A 164 9.14 4.49 26.25
C THR A 164 7.84 4.01 25.61
N LEU A 165 7.51 2.71 25.67
CA LEU A 165 6.26 2.16 25.13
C LEU A 165 5.06 2.52 25.99
N VAL A 166 5.28 2.75 27.28
CA VAL A 166 4.24 3.05 28.26
C VAL A 166 3.66 4.43 27.95
N HIS A 167 2.34 4.49 27.73
CA HIS A 167 1.60 5.68 27.28
C HIS A 167 2.02 6.26 25.93
N ALA A 168 2.74 5.51 25.09
CA ALA A 168 3.08 5.96 23.75
C ALA A 168 1.91 5.84 22.76
N ASP A 169 1.97 6.65 21.70
CA ASP A 169 1.03 6.57 20.57
C ASP A 169 1.05 5.16 19.94
N PRO A 170 -0.10 4.64 19.46
CA PRO A 170 -0.18 3.34 18.79
C PRO A 170 0.78 3.18 17.60
N SER A 171 0.98 4.25 16.81
CA SER A 171 1.93 4.27 15.70
C SER A 171 3.36 4.01 16.15
N TYR A 172 3.78 4.64 17.26
CA TYR A 172 5.11 4.43 17.84
C TYR A 172 5.27 3.01 18.37
N GLN A 173 4.28 2.51 19.13
CA GLN A 173 4.29 1.14 19.63
C GLN A 173 4.45 0.14 18.48
N ARG A 174 3.69 0.31 17.38
CA ARG A 174 3.81 -0.53 16.19
C ARG A 174 5.22 -0.52 15.60
N TRP A 175 5.85 0.65 15.46
CA TRP A 175 7.21 0.73 14.92
C TRP A 175 8.21 0.02 15.82
N ILE A 176 8.14 0.23 17.14
CA ILE A 176 9.04 -0.41 18.09
C ILE A 176 8.80 -1.92 18.15
N TYR A 177 7.56 -2.39 18.09
CA TYR A 177 7.24 -3.81 18.01
C TYR A 177 7.86 -4.46 16.78
N ALA A 178 7.78 -3.80 15.61
CA ALA A 178 8.43 -4.27 14.39
C ALA A 178 9.96 -4.38 14.58
N LEU A 179 10.61 -3.37 15.18
CA LEU A 179 12.05 -3.39 15.45
C LEU A 179 12.45 -4.49 16.44
N LEU A 180 11.76 -4.62 17.57
CA LEU A 180 12.05 -5.63 18.59
C LEU A 180 11.81 -7.04 18.06
N LYS A 181 10.75 -7.24 17.27
CA LYS A 181 10.46 -8.51 16.59
C LYS A 181 11.59 -8.89 15.62
N ASN A 182 12.06 -7.95 14.80
CA ASN A 182 13.12 -8.22 13.83
C ASN A 182 14.50 -8.44 14.50
N ASN A 183 14.71 -7.89 15.70
CA ASN A 183 15.98 -7.97 16.46
C ASN A 183 15.85 -8.84 17.72
N TYR A 184 14.94 -9.82 17.72
CA TYR A 184 14.60 -10.60 18.92
C TYR A 184 15.79 -11.34 19.53
N TYR A 185 16.72 -11.86 18.73
CA TYR A 185 17.92 -12.54 19.20
C TYR A 185 18.76 -11.67 20.16
N ILE A 186 18.80 -10.35 19.94
CA ILE A 186 19.58 -9.41 20.77
C ILE A 186 18.87 -9.16 22.11
N ILE A 187 17.55 -9.07 22.10
CA ILE A 187 16.76 -8.71 23.28
C ILE A 187 16.29 -9.91 24.10
N SER A 188 16.25 -11.11 23.54
CA SER A 188 15.72 -12.31 24.19
C SER A 188 16.30 -12.60 25.59
N PRO A 189 17.58 -12.30 25.90
CA PRO A 189 18.11 -12.50 27.26
C PRO A 189 17.44 -11.62 28.33
N PHE A 190 16.79 -10.52 27.94
CA PHE A 190 16.23 -9.51 28.85
C PHE A 190 14.69 -9.57 28.94
N VAL A 191 14.04 -10.34 28.05
CA VAL A 191 12.58 -10.36 27.90
C VAL A 191 11.88 -10.96 29.13
N ASP A 192 12.49 -11.96 29.77
CA ASP A 192 11.93 -12.69 30.92
C ASP A 192 11.64 -11.79 32.13
N GLU A 193 12.38 -10.69 32.29
CA GLU A 193 12.21 -9.73 33.38
C GLU A 193 10.83 -9.06 33.36
N TYR A 194 10.18 -9.05 32.19
CA TYR A 194 8.91 -8.36 31.96
C TYR A 194 7.68 -9.30 32.03
N PHE A 195 7.84 -10.59 32.34
CA PHE A 195 6.71 -11.53 32.44
C PHE A 195 5.77 -11.29 33.62
N ASN A 196 6.14 -10.44 34.57
CA ASN A 196 5.25 -10.03 35.66
C ASN A 196 4.76 -8.59 35.49
N ASP A 197 5.03 -7.97 34.34
CA ASP A 197 4.64 -6.59 34.08
C ASP A 197 3.14 -6.48 33.79
N ILE A 198 2.45 -5.65 34.58
CA ILE A 198 1.01 -5.43 34.46
C ILE A 198 0.64 -4.37 33.40
N ARG A 199 1.63 -3.62 32.88
CA ARG A 199 1.39 -2.54 31.93
C ARG A 199 0.99 -3.11 30.57
N GLN A 200 -0.16 -2.69 30.05
CA GLN A 200 -0.73 -3.22 28.81
C GLN A 200 0.20 -3.12 27.60
N ALA A 201 0.96 -2.03 27.47
CA ALA A 201 1.92 -1.86 26.35
C ALA A 201 3.00 -2.95 26.37
N VAL A 202 3.48 -3.34 27.55
CA VAL A 202 4.47 -4.40 27.73
C VAL A 202 3.86 -5.77 27.44
N GLN A 203 2.63 -6.00 27.88
CA GLN A 203 1.88 -7.22 27.56
C GLN A 203 1.66 -7.36 26.05
N LYS A 204 1.22 -6.30 25.36
CA LYS A 204 1.04 -6.27 23.91
C LYS A 204 2.36 -6.50 23.16
N MET A 205 3.48 -5.95 23.66
CA MET A 205 4.81 -6.22 23.13
C MET A 205 5.17 -7.71 23.21
N LEU A 206 5.01 -8.33 24.39
CA LEU A 206 5.34 -9.74 24.61
C LEU A 206 4.43 -10.68 23.80
N ILE A 207 3.13 -10.36 23.72
CA ILE A 207 2.19 -11.06 22.84
C ILE A 207 2.63 -10.94 21.38
N HIS A 208 3.02 -9.74 20.93
CA HIS A 208 3.51 -9.53 19.58
C HIS A 208 4.75 -10.37 19.30
N LEU A 209 5.74 -10.41 20.20
CA LEU A 209 6.93 -11.26 20.04
C LEU A 209 6.55 -12.76 19.95
N THR A 210 5.59 -13.21 20.76
CA THR A 210 5.07 -14.59 20.73
C THR A 210 4.46 -14.97 19.40
N SER A 211 3.89 -14.03 18.64
CA SER A 211 3.33 -14.28 17.30
C SER A 211 4.38 -14.58 16.22
N PHE A 212 5.67 -14.35 16.49
CA PHE A 212 6.74 -14.52 15.49
C PHE A 212 7.90 -15.39 15.95
N HIS A 213 8.03 -15.67 17.25
CA HIS A 213 9.14 -16.42 17.82
C HIS A 213 8.65 -17.62 18.61
N ALA A 214 9.23 -18.80 18.36
CA ALA A 214 8.88 -20.06 19.01
C ALA A 214 9.62 -20.24 20.35
N ASP A 215 9.61 -19.24 21.22
CA ASP A 215 10.22 -19.31 22.55
C ASP A 215 9.25 -19.94 23.58
N PRO A 216 9.59 -21.09 24.20
CA PRO A 216 8.78 -21.72 25.24
C PRO A 216 8.42 -20.80 26.41
N LYS A 217 9.32 -19.89 26.81
CA LYS A 217 9.08 -18.98 27.94
C LYS A 217 8.01 -17.95 27.62
N LEU A 218 8.12 -17.31 26.45
CA LEU A 218 7.10 -16.38 25.92
C LEU A 218 5.75 -17.07 25.74
N ARG A 219 5.74 -18.29 25.22
CA ARG A 219 4.53 -19.11 25.08
C ARG A 219 3.85 -19.35 26.43
N ASP A 220 4.61 -19.77 27.44
CA ASP A 220 4.07 -20.10 28.76
C ASP A 220 3.52 -18.85 29.47
N TYR A 221 4.23 -17.73 29.36
CA TYR A 221 3.73 -16.42 29.80
C TYR A 221 2.43 -16.02 29.08
N THR A 222 2.40 -16.09 27.75
CA THR A 222 1.23 -15.68 26.96
C THR A 222 0.03 -16.58 27.24
N MET A 223 0.26 -17.88 27.50
CA MET A 223 -0.79 -18.81 27.91
C MET A 223 -1.34 -18.46 29.31
N LYS A 224 -0.47 -18.03 30.23
CA LYS A 224 -0.88 -17.52 31.55
C LYS A 224 -1.80 -16.30 31.40
N LEU A 225 -1.43 -15.33 30.54
CA LEU A 225 -2.27 -14.15 30.26
C LEU A 225 -3.68 -14.53 29.78
N PHE A 226 -3.79 -15.54 28.91
CA PHE A 226 -5.09 -16.01 28.43
C PHE A 226 -5.93 -16.71 29.50
N LYS A 227 -5.30 -17.48 30.40
CA LYS A 227 -6.01 -18.26 31.43
C LYS A 227 -6.52 -17.41 32.59
N GLU A 228 -5.79 -16.37 32.98
CA GLU A 228 -6.14 -15.56 34.13
C GLU A 228 -7.33 -14.64 33.85
N SER A 229 -8.24 -14.54 34.83
CA SER A 229 -9.46 -13.73 34.71
C SER A 229 -9.21 -12.23 34.91
N LEU A 230 -8.03 -11.83 35.38
CA LEU A 230 -7.73 -10.43 35.73
C LEU A 230 -7.48 -9.56 34.48
N TYR A 231 -7.15 -10.17 33.33
CA TYR A 231 -6.77 -9.44 32.13
C TYR A 231 -7.97 -9.11 31.24
N GLU A 232 -7.85 -8.00 30.51
CA GLU A 232 -8.89 -7.53 29.60
C GLU A 232 -9.15 -8.54 28.46
N PRO A 233 -10.41 -8.67 27.99
CA PRO A 233 -10.76 -9.61 26.92
C PRO A 233 -9.92 -9.44 25.63
N GLU A 234 -9.59 -8.21 25.25
CA GLU A 234 -8.76 -7.93 24.06
C GLU A 234 -7.36 -8.54 24.19
N ILE A 235 -6.74 -8.43 25.36
CA ILE A 235 -5.41 -8.97 25.65
C ILE A 235 -5.46 -10.49 25.63
N LYS A 236 -6.49 -11.09 26.24
CA LYS A 236 -6.70 -12.54 26.24
C LYS A 236 -6.83 -13.10 24.82
N LEU A 237 -7.67 -12.48 23.99
CA LEU A 237 -7.85 -12.91 22.60
C LEU A 237 -6.58 -12.72 21.77
N SER A 238 -5.86 -11.60 21.98
CA SER A 238 -4.58 -11.34 21.31
C SER A 238 -3.52 -12.37 21.71
N ALA A 239 -3.45 -12.72 22.99
CA ALA A 239 -2.58 -13.76 23.52
C ALA A 239 -2.89 -15.13 22.90
N LEU A 240 -4.17 -15.52 22.88
CA LEU A 240 -4.60 -16.78 22.25
C LEU A 240 -4.26 -16.82 20.76
N SER A 241 -4.48 -15.71 20.04
CA SER A 241 -4.16 -15.58 18.62
C SER A 241 -2.65 -15.73 18.36
N ALA A 242 -1.80 -15.11 19.20
CA ALA A 242 -0.35 -15.25 19.09
C ALA A 242 0.11 -16.71 19.26
N ILE A 243 -0.43 -17.41 20.25
CA ILE A 243 -0.14 -18.83 20.48
C ILE A 243 -0.65 -19.69 19.33
N ALA A 244 -1.83 -19.41 18.80
CA ALA A 244 -2.40 -20.13 17.65
C ALA A 244 -1.54 -20.04 16.38
N ILE A 245 -0.79 -18.94 16.22
CA ILE A 245 0.13 -18.76 15.08
C ILE A 245 1.40 -19.61 15.27
N MET A 246 2.09 -19.49 16.41
CA MET A 246 3.42 -20.11 16.62
C MET A 246 3.39 -21.49 17.26
N HIS A 247 2.35 -21.81 18.02
CA HIS A 247 2.15 -23.09 18.71
C HIS A 247 0.73 -23.63 18.48
N PRO A 248 0.32 -23.84 17.21
CA PRO A 248 -1.03 -24.22 16.86
C PRO A 248 -1.52 -25.50 17.57
N GLN A 249 -0.61 -26.44 17.87
CA GLN A 249 -0.89 -27.69 18.58
C GLN A 249 -1.52 -27.53 19.97
N MET A 250 -1.30 -26.37 20.62
CA MET A 250 -1.91 -26.11 21.93
C MET A 250 -3.35 -25.63 21.83
N ILE A 251 -3.73 -25.05 20.69
CA ILE A 251 -5.02 -24.39 20.50
C ILE A 251 -5.95 -25.21 19.60
N ALA A 252 -5.40 -25.97 18.66
CA ALA A 252 -6.14 -26.84 17.76
C ALA A 252 -6.59 -28.14 18.46
N ASN A 253 -7.48 -28.01 19.44
CA ASN A 253 -8.08 -29.12 20.17
C ASN A 253 -9.59 -28.90 20.40
N ASP A 254 -10.26 -29.95 20.89
CA ASP A 254 -11.70 -29.96 21.13
C ASP A 254 -12.16 -28.87 22.10
N ASP A 255 -11.36 -28.55 23.13
CA ASP A 255 -11.73 -27.60 24.18
C ASP A 255 -11.92 -26.18 23.62
N PHE A 256 -10.99 -25.73 22.77
CA PHE A 256 -11.08 -24.41 22.13
C PHE A 256 -12.06 -24.41 20.96
N CYS A 257 -12.17 -25.50 20.22
CA CYS A 257 -13.07 -25.58 19.08
C CYS A 257 -14.55 -25.69 19.46
N LYS A 258 -14.86 -26.24 20.65
CA LYS A 258 -16.22 -26.34 21.20
C LYS A 258 -16.53 -25.27 22.26
N ASN A 259 -15.64 -24.27 22.39
CA ASN A 259 -15.83 -23.17 23.32
C ASN A 259 -17.16 -22.43 23.07
N GLN A 260 -17.72 -21.73 24.05
CA GLN A 260 -18.95 -20.96 23.83
C GLN A 260 -18.73 -19.70 22.99
N GLU A 261 -17.54 -19.11 23.04
CA GLU A 261 -17.21 -17.87 22.33
C GLU A 261 -16.76 -18.13 20.88
N ASP A 262 -17.44 -17.52 19.91
CA ASP A 262 -17.13 -17.68 18.48
C ASP A 262 -15.74 -17.10 18.09
N SER A 263 -15.25 -16.09 18.80
CA SER A 263 -13.90 -15.54 18.64
C SER A 263 -12.83 -16.59 18.92
N ILE A 264 -12.97 -17.35 20.01
CA ILE A 264 -12.07 -18.43 20.41
C ILE A 264 -12.13 -19.59 19.40
N LYS A 265 -13.34 -19.99 18.99
CA LYS A 265 -13.50 -21.03 17.95
C LYS A 265 -12.79 -20.64 16.66
N ARG A 266 -12.94 -19.40 16.21
CA ARG A 266 -12.30 -18.88 14.99
C ARG A 266 -10.76 -18.94 15.09
N ILE A 267 -10.20 -18.58 16.25
CA ILE A 267 -8.75 -18.69 16.50
C ILE A 267 -8.31 -20.16 16.45
N ALA A 268 -9.07 -21.08 17.05
CA ALA A 268 -8.76 -22.51 17.03
C ALA A 268 -8.86 -23.13 15.63
N ILE A 269 -9.85 -22.73 14.82
CA ILE A 269 -9.98 -23.15 13.41
C ILE A 269 -8.77 -22.67 12.61
N ASN A 270 -8.33 -21.42 12.81
CA ASN A 270 -7.14 -20.90 12.16
C ASN A 270 -5.87 -21.64 12.61
N ALA A 271 -5.73 -21.97 13.90
CA ALA A 271 -4.64 -22.79 14.42
C ALA A 271 -4.60 -24.16 13.74
N ALA A 272 -5.75 -24.84 13.64
CA ALA A 272 -5.88 -26.13 12.97
C ALA A 272 -5.47 -26.06 11.49
N SER A 273 -5.71 -24.94 10.82
CA SER A 273 -5.28 -24.74 9.42
C SER A 273 -3.75 -24.76 9.23
N ASN A 274 -2.99 -24.46 10.28
CA ASN A 274 -1.52 -24.52 10.27
C ASN A 274 -1.00 -25.93 10.63
N MET A 275 -1.88 -26.87 10.97
CA MET A 275 -1.53 -28.25 11.33
C MET A 275 -2.01 -29.23 10.28
N VAL A 276 -1.08 -29.67 9.43
CA VAL A 276 -1.35 -30.62 8.35
C VAL A 276 -1.40 -32.04 8.92
N SER A 277 -2.54 -32.42 9.52
CA SER A 277 -2.76 -33.76 10.09
C SER A 277 -4.18 -34.28 9.84
N GLN A 278 -4.34 -35.60 9.82
CA GLN A 278 -5.63 -36.26 9.57
C GLN A 278 -6.64 -35.98 10.69
N ASP A 279 -6.20 -35.99 11.94
CA ASP A 279 -7.07 -35.71 13.10
C ASP A 279 -7.69 -34.32 13.03
N MET A 280 -6.93 -33.33 12.57
CA MET A 280 -7.44 -31.95 12.42
C MET A 280 -8.44 -31.83 11.27
N VAL A 281 -8.23 -32.54 10.15
CA VAL A 281 -9.20 -32.61 9.07
C VAL A 281 -10.51 -33.23 9.55
N ASP A 282 -10.42 -34.34 10.31
CA ASP A 282 -11.57 -34.99 10.91
C ASP A 282 -12.32 -34.06 11.85
N HIS A 283 -11.59 -33.35 12.69
CA HIS A 283 -12.15 -32.39 13.63
C HIS A 283 -12.87 -31.24 12.90
N LEU A 284 -12.23 -30.64 11.87
CA LEU A 284 -12.82 -29.55 11.08
C LEU A 284 -14.07 -29.98 10.32
N LEU A 285 -14.09 -31.19 9.73
CA LEU A 285 -15.25 -31.71 9.02
C LEU A 285 -16.39 -32.09 9.99
N ARG A 286 -16.08 -32.78 11.08
CA ARG A 286 -17.10 -33.23 12.05
C ARG A 286 -17.74 -32.07 12.80
N SER A 287 -17.05 -30.93 12.95
CA SER A 287 -17.56 -29.72 13.59
C SER A 287 -18.39 -28.80 12.68
N MET A 288 -18.63 -29.19 11.42
CA MET A 288 -19.52 -28.43 10.52
C MET A 288 -20.98 -28.51 10.97
N ASP A 289 -21.57 -27.37 11.26
CA ASP A 289 -22.89 -27.22 11.89
C ASP A 289 -23.81 -26.21 11.19
N GLY A 290 -23.36 -25.62 10.08
CA GLY A 290 -24.10 -24.60 9.32
C GLY A 290 -23.93 -23.18 9.85
N THR A 291 -23.12 -22.97 10.90
CA THR A 291 -22.81 -21.63 11.40
C THR A 291 -21.92 -20.86 10.41
N PRO A 292 -21.83 -19.52 10.52
CA PRO A 292 -20.92 -18.72 9.69
C PRO A 292 -19.46 -19.19 9.73
N LEU A 293 -19.05 -19.88 10.81
CA LEU A 293 -17.72 -20.46 11.01
C LEU A 293 -17.38 -21.58 10.01
N ASP A 294 -18.37 -22.22 9.39
CA ASP A 294 -18.12 -23.24 8.34
C ASP A 294 -17.36 -22.65 7.14
N THR A 295 -17.49 -21.34 6.91
CA THR A 295 -16.70 -20.64 5.90
C THR A 295 -15.21 -20.65 6.25
N ASP A 296 -14.89 -20.43 7.53
CA ASP A 296 -13.51 -20.45 8.02
C ASP A 296 -12.94 -21.87 8.05
N ARG A 297 -13.76 -22.85 8.46
CA ARG A 297 -13.38 -24.28 8.41
C ARG A 297 -13.11 -24.74 6.98
N THR A 298 -13.94 -24.33 6.02
CA THR A 298 -13.74 -24.62 4.60
C THR A 298 -12.42 -24.04 4.11
N LYS A 299 -12.11 -22.77 4.45
CA LYS A 299 -10.81 -22.15 4.11
C LYS A 299 -9.63 -22.90 4.72
N ALA A 300 -9.75 -23.30 5.99
CA ALA A 300 -8.73 -24.09 6.67
C ALA A 300 -8.47 -25.43 5.97
N LEU A 301 -9.54 -26.16 5.62
CA LEU A 301 -9.45 -27.43 4.88
C LEU A 301 -8.87 -27.25 3.47
N SER A 302 -9.24 -26.19 2.75
CA SER A 302 -8.65 -25.88 1.44
C SER A 302 -7.14 -25.67 1.53
N ARG A 303 -6.65 -25.01 2.59
CA ARG A 303 -5.21 -24.85 2.82
C ARG A 303 -4.51 -26.18 3.11
N ILE A 304 -5.07 -26.98 4.02
CA ILE A 304 -4.50 -28.29 4.40
C ILE A 304 -4.42 -29.24 3.19
N THR A 305 -5.50 -29.32 2.41
CA THR A 305 -5.58 -30.20 1.23
C THR A 305 -4.70 -29.72 0.08
N TYR A 306 -4.43 -28.42 -0.01
CA TYR A 306 -3.47 -27.86 -0.95
C TYR A 306 -2.03 -28.28 -0.60
N GLU A 307 -1.68 -28.29 0.69
CA GLU A 307 -0.32 -28.64 1.16
C GLU A 307 -0.06 -30.16 1.19
N SER A 308 -1.11 -31.01 1.29
CA SER A 308 -0.96 -32.47 1.38
C SER A 308 -1.92 -33.26 0.50
N LYS A 309 -1.36 -33.99 -0.48
CA LYS A 309 -2.10 -34.90 -1.36
C LYS A 309 -2.74 -36.07 -0.61
N THR A 310 -2.10 -36.56 0.45
CA THR A 310 -2.66 -37.65 1.29
C THR A 310 -3.92 -37.17 2.01
N LEU A 311 -3.91 -35.94 2.53
CA LEU A 311 -5.09 -35.37 3.18
C LEU A 311 -6.18 -34.97 2.18
N LEU A 312 -5.81 -34.58 0.96
CA LEU A 312 -6.77 -34.41 -0.14
C LEU A 312 -7.55 -35.70 -0.41
N LEU A 313 -6.86 -36.85 -0.50
CA LEU A 313 -7.49 -38.17 -0.65
C LEU A 313 -8.39 -38.48 0.54
N TYR A 314 -7.91 -38.20 1.75
CA TYR A 314 -8.70 -38.41 2.96
C TYR A 314 -10.01 -37.59 2.96
N VAL A 315 -9.97 -36.31 2.60
CA VAL A 315 -11.16 -35.45 2.48
C VAL A 315 -12.11 -35.97 1.39
N LEU A 316 -11.56 -36.46 0.27
CA LEU A 316 -12.34 -37.07 -0.79
C LEU A 316 -13.09 -38.31 -0.29
N ASP A 317 -12.41 -39.22 0.40
CA ASP A 317 -12.99 -40.47 0.91
C ASP A 317 -13.99 -40.21 2.06
N PHE A 318 -13.76 -39.17 2.86
CA PHE A 318 -14.66 -38.75 3.93
C PHE A 318 -16.07 -38.42 3.40
N TYR A 319 -16.21 -38.00 2.14
CA TYR A 319 -17.50 -37.67 1.52
C TYR A 319 -18.55 -38.77 1.67
N ASN A 320 -18.15 -40.04 1.60
CA ASN A 320 -19.07 -41.18 1.77
C ASN A 320 -19.53 -41.36 3.21
N THR A 321 -18.69 -40.97 4.17
CA THR A 321 -18.97 -41.06 5.61
C THR A 321 -19.62 -39.81 6.19
N ALA A 322 -19.77 -38.75 5.38
CA ALA A 322 -20.36 -37.48 5.79
C ALA A 322 -21.83 -37.67 6.22
N LYS A 323 -22.12 -37.30 7.48
CA LYS A 323 -23.42 -37.53 8.13
C LYS A 323 -24.45 -36.47 7.81
N ASN A 324 -24.03 -35.24 7.54
CA ASN A 324 -24.91 -34.10 7.33
C ASN A 324 -24.63 -33.38 5.99
N GLU A 325 -25.60 -32.59 5.52
CA GLU A 325 -25.46 -31.84 4.27
C GLU A 325 -24.41 -30.73 4.36
N PHE A 326 -24.14 -30.19 5.56
CA PHE A 326 -23.13 -29.16 5.76
C PHE A 326 -21.72 -29.68 5.45
N GLN A 327 -21.38 -30.88 5.92
CA GLN A 327 -20.14 -31.59 5.61
C GLN A 327 -19.99 -31.82 4.10
N LYS A 328 -21.03 -32.35 3.45
CA LYS A 328 -20.98 -32.61 2.00
C LYS A 328 -20.78 -31.32 1.20
N LYS A 329 -21.44 -30.23 1.58
CA LYS A 329 -21.27 -28.91 0.95
C LYS A 329 -19.87 -28.34 1.20
N ALA A 330 -19.33 -28.49 2.40
CA ALA A 330 -17.98 -28.05 2.72
C ALA A 330 -16.93 -28.83 1.92
N ILE A 331 -17.04 -30.16 1.85
CA ILE A 331 -16.16 -31.01 1.05
C ILE A 331 -16.22 -30.63 -0.43
N ALA A 332 -17.42 -30.42 -0.98
CA ALA A 332 -17.59 -29.95 -2.36
C ALA A 332 -16.90 -28.59 -2.59
N ARG A 333 -16.97 -27.66 -1.64
CA ARG A 333 -16.25 -26.37 -1.71
C ARG A 333 -14.74 -26.53 -1.67
N VAL A 334 -14.23 -27.34 -0.76
CA VAL A 334 -12.79 -27.61 -0.61
C VAL A 334 -12.22 -28.22 -1.89
N LEU A 335 -12.90 -29.25 -2.40
CA LEU A 335 -12.46 -29.99 -3.58
C LEU A 335 -12.68 -29.24 -4.90
N ALA A 336 -13.46 -28.14 -4.90
CA ALA A 336 -13.73 -27.36 -6.11
C ALA A 336 -12.46 -26.73 -6.67
N HIS A 337 -11.48 -26.45 -5.82
CA HIS A 337 -10.18 -25.95 -6.24
C HIS A 337 -9.20 -27.04 -6.69
N GLN A 338 -9.64 -28.30 -6.70
CA GLN A 338 -8.83 -29.48 -7.02
C GLN A 338 -9.48 -30.31 -8.13
N ILE A 339 -10.21 -29.67 -9.05
CA ILE A 339 -10.95 -30.32 -10.13
C ILE A 339 -10.05 -31.24 -10.96
N ASP A 340 -8.87 -30.78 -11.37
CA ASP A 340 -7.93 -31.58 -12.17
C ASP A 340 -7.67 -32.95 -11.53
N TYR A 341 -7.51 -32.97 -10.21
CA TYR A 341 -7.28 -34.17 -9.44
C TYR A 341 -8.51 -35.09 -9.42
N LEU A 342 -9.70 -34.52 -9.18
CA LEU A 342 -10.96 -35.28 -9.20
C LEU A 342 -11.19 -35.94 -10.55
N MET A 343 -10.90 -35.22 -11.64
CA MET A 343 -11.12 -35.68 -13.00
C MET A 343 -10.20 -36.86 -13.36
N LEU A 344 -8.96 -36.88 -12.87
CA LEU A 344 -8.08 -38.04 -13.03
C LEU A 344 -8.63 -39.29 -12.33
N LYS A 345 -9.34 -39.13 -11.22
CA LYS A 345 -9.85 -40.23 -10.39
C LYS A 345 -11.22 -40.74 -10.82
N ILE A 346 -12.00 -39.96 -11.56
CA ILE A 346 -13.37 -40.30 -11.95
C ILE A 346 -13.48 -41.58 -12.80
N LYS A 347 -12.40 -41.98 -13.47
CA LYS A 347 -12.34 -43.23 -14.26
C LYS A 347 -12.33 -44.48 -13.40
N SER A 348 -11.84 -44.38 -12.16
CA SER A 348 -11.79 -45.52 -11.26
C SER A 348 -13.17 -45.74 -10.64
N LYS A 349 -13.66 -46.98 -10.69
CA LYS A 349 -14.92 -47.40 -10.06
C LYS A 349 -14.94 -47.16 -8.56
N GLU A 350 -13.78 -47.11 -7.93
CA GLU A 350 -13.60 -46.81 -6.51
C GLU A 350 -14.11 -45.41 -6.14
N TYR A 351 -14.05 -44.45 -7.07
CA TYR A 351 -14.39 -43.05 -6.83
C TYR A 351 -15.70 -42.62 -7.51
N ALA A 352 -16.69 -43.53 -7.63
CA ALA A 352 -17.96 -43.26 -8.31
C ALA A 352 -18.75 -42.05 -7.72
N TYR A 353 -18.48 -41.69 -6.47
CA TYR A 353 -19.08 -40.52 -5.79
C TYR A 353 -18.50 -39.17 -6.24
N ILE A 354 -17.41 -39.12 -7.00
CA ILE A 354 -16.88 -37.88 -7.58
C ILE A 354 -17.93 -37.18 -8.45
N SER A 355 -18.75 -37.94 -9.20
CA SER A 355 -19.85 -37.35 -9.95
C SER A 355 -20.86 -36.65 -9.04
N GLN A 356 -21.16 -37.20 -7.87
CA GLN A 356 -22.06 -36.57 -6.89
C GLN A 356 -21.45 -35.29 -6.29
N ILE A 357 -20.12 -35.29 -6.07
CA ILE A 357 -19.39 -34.10 -5.63
C ILE A 357 -19.49 -32.99 -6.68
N ILE A 358 -19.29 -33.31 -7.97
CA ILE A 358 -19.39 -32.36 -9.08
C ILE A 358 -20.83 -31.85 -9.24
N GLU A 359 -21.83 -32.71 -9.14
CA GLU A 359 -23.25 -32.30 -9.12
C GLU A 359 -23.49 -31.30 -7.98
N ARG A 360 -22.92 -31.55 -6.80
CA ARG A 360 -23.03 -30.65 -5.65
C ARG A 360 -22.33 -29.31 -5.90
N MET A 361 -21.18 -29.30 -6.57
CA MET A 361 -20.49 -28.07 -6.96
C MET A 361 -21.37 -27.22 -7.89
N MET A 362 -22.04 -27.84 -8.86
CA MET A 362 -22.99 -27.17 -9.75
C MET A 362 -24.19 -26.60 -8.98
N GLU A 363 -24.77 -27.36 -8.04
CA GLU A 363 -25.85 -26.88 -7.16
C GLU A 363 -25.41 -25.69 -6.29
N LEU A 364 -24.15 -25.68 -5.84
CA LEU A 364 -23.55 -24.60 -5.09
C LEU A 364 -23.08 -23.43 -5.97
N LYS A 365 -23.22 -23.54 -7.30
CA LYS A 365 -22.78 -22.56 -8.29
C LYS A 365 -21.27 -22.30 -8.29
N ILE A 366 -20.49 -23.32 -7.94
CA ILE A 366 -19.01 -23.29 -7.96
C ILE A 366 -18.57 -24.09 -9.18
N ILE A 367 -18.38 -23.41 -10.31
CA ILE A 367 -18.20 -24.06 -11.62
C ILE A 367 -16.99 -23.54 -12.41
N GLU A 368 -16.26 -22.58 -11.88
CA GLU A 368 -15.18 -21.88 -12.58
C GLU A 368 -14.02 -22.82 -12.92
N ASP A 369 -13.44 -23.47 -11.91
CA ASP A 369 -12.35 -24.45 -12.08
C ASP A 369 -12.81 -25.66 -12.92
N PHE A 370 -14.11 -26.02 -12.83
CA PHE A 370 -14.71 -27.07 -13.65
C PHE A 370 -14.77 -26.69 -15.14
N MET A 371 -15.23 -25.48 -15.46
CA MET A 371 -15.28 -24.98 -16.84
C MET A 371 -13.88 -24.86 -17.45
N ASP A 372 -12.92 -24.37 -16.66
CA ASP A 372 -11.54 -24.22 -17.11
C ASP A 372 -10.89 -25.58 -17.43
N PHE A 373 -11.06 -26.57 -16.55
CA PHE A 373 -10.65 -27.95 -16.83
C PHE A 373 -11.30 -28.48 -18.11
N MET A 374 -12.61 -28.34 -18.23
CA MET A 374 -13.34 -28.84 -19.40
C MET A 374 -12.81 -28.27 -20.70
N ASN A 375 -12.50 -26.97 -20.74
CA ASN A 375 -11.96 -26.29 -21.91
C ASN A 375 -10.58 -26.80 -22.36
N HIS A 376 -9.77 -27.28 -21.43
CA HIS A 376 -8.40 -27.74 -21.69
C HIS A 376 -8.28 -29.27 -21.75
N ASN A 377 -9.30 -30.00 -21.29
CA ASN A 377 -9.31 -31.45 -21.26
C ASN A 377 -9.22 -32.07 -22.67
N LYS A 378 -8.38 -33.10 -22.80
CA LYS A 378 -8.20 -33.88 -24.04
C LYS A 378 -8.72 -35.32 -23.92
N ASP A 379 -9.18 -35.73 -22.74
CA ASP A 379 -9.65 -37.08 -22.50
C ASP A 379 -11.14 -37.26 -22.88
N ALA A 380 -11.40 -38.07 -23.90
CA ALA A 380 -12.74 -38.29 -24.46
C ALA A 380 -13.69 -39.07 -23.54
N GLU A 381 -13.19 -39.81 -22.55
CA GLU A 381 -14.02 -40.53 -21.59
C GLU A 381 -14.56 -39.59 -20.52
N ILE A 382 -13.66 -38.78 -19.92
CA ILE A 382 -14.04 -37.77 -18.92
C ILE A 382 -15.01 -36.78 -19.54
N GLU A 383 -14.73 -36.30 -20.75
CA GLU A 383 -15.59 -35.36 -21.45
C GLU A 383 -17.02 -35.89 -21.63
N ARG A 384 -17.17 -37.17 -22.03
CA ARG A 384 -18.49 -37.80 -22.19
C ARG A 384 -19.28 -37.85 -20.88
N GLN A 385 -18.64 -38.23 -19.78
CA GLN A 385 -19.28 -38.27 -18.47
C GLN A 385 -19.71 -36.86 -18.01
N MET A 386 -18.84 -35.86 -18.18
CA MET A 386 -19.11 -34.49 -17.77
C MET A 386 -20.18 -33.82 -18.60
N ILE A 387 -20.26 -34.09 -19.91
CA ILE A 387 -21.35 -33.59 -20.76
C ILE A 387 -22.73 -34.06 -20.26
N VAL A 388 -22.84 -35.29 -19.75
CA VAL A 388 -24.09 -35.79 -19.17
C VAL A 388 -24.49 -35.00 -17.93
N LEU A 389 -23.53 -34.73 -17.03
CA LEU A 389 -23.76 -33.91 -15.83
C LEU A 389 -24.13 -32.47 -16.17
N ILE A 390 -23.39 -31.84 -17.10
CA ILE A 390 -23.67 -30.49 -17.56
C ILE A 390 -25.09 -30.41 -18.12
N LYS A 391 -25.49 -31.34 -19.01
CA LYS A 391 -26.87 -31.38 -19.53
C LYS A 391 -27.88 -31.50 -18.39
N LYS A 392 -27.67 -32.43 -17.45
CA LYS A 392 -28.59 -32.67 -16.34
C LYS A 392 -28.87 -31.40 -15.51
N HIS A 393 -27.84 -30.58 -15.24
CA HIS A 393 -27.96 -29.42 -14.36
C HIS A 393 -28.19 -28.09 -15.11
N ALA A 394 -27.56 -27.88 -16.26
CA ALA A 394 -27.68 -26.62 -17.02
C ALA A 394 -29.12 -26.33 -17.46
N TRP A 395 -29.87 -27.33 -17.92
CA TRP A 395 -31.27 -27.13 -18.34
C TRP A 395 -32.23 -26.83 -17.18
N ARG A 396 -31.80 -27.03 -15.93
CA ARG A 396 -32.62 -26.81 -14.73
C ARG A 396 -32.30 -25.49 -14.02
N ASP A 397 -31.08 -24.97 -14.18
CA ASP A 397 -30.66 -23.69 -13.60
C ASP A 397 -30.27 -22.69 -14.71
N PRO A 398 -31.08 -21.63 -14.91
CA PRO A 398 -30.78 -20.57 -15.89
C PRO A 398 -29.39 -19.96 -15.72
N TYR A 399 -28.87 -19.86 -14.49
CA TYR A 399 -27.54 -19.32 -14.21
C TYR A 399 -26.44 -20.21 -14.80
N LEU A 400 -26.53 -21.53 -14.56
CA LEU A 400 -25.57 -22.49 -15.11
C LEU A 400 -25.64 -22.52 -16.63
N MET A 401 -26.85 -22.48 -17.19
CA MET A 401 -27.06 -22.40 -18.63
C MET A 401 -26.34 -21.20 -19.25
N GLU A 402 -26.46 -20.03 -18.62
CA GLU A 402 -25.83 -18.80 -19.09
C GLU A 402 -24.29 -18.84 -18.96
N GLU A 403 -23.76 -19.19 -17.79
CA GLU A 403 -22.31 -19.29 -17.56
C GLU A 403 -21.65 -20.29 -18.51
N PHE A 404 -22.23 -21.48 -18.69
CA PHE A 404 -21.68 -22.46 -19.62
C PHE A 404 -21.70 -21.96 -21.07
N SER A 405 -22.80 -21.35 -21.52
CA SER A 405 -22.89 -20.74 -22.86
C SER A 405 -21.85 -19.63 -23.08
N ILE A 406 -21.44 -18.91 -22.04
CA ILE A 406 -20.47 -17.82 -22.15
C ILE A 406 -19.04 -18.33 -22.09
N TYR A 407 -18.70 -19.26 -21.20
CA TYR A 407 -17.30 -19.60 -20.88
C TYR A 407 -16.80 -20.93 -21.45
N LEU A 408 -17.67 -21.91 -21.73
CA LEU A 408 -17.20 -23.16 -22.35
C LEU A 408 -16.77 -22.96 -23.80
N SER A 409 -15.83 -23.78 -24.27
CA SER A 409 -15.31 -23.73 -25.63
C SER A 409 -16.39 -24.12 -26.65
N GLN A 410 -16.29 -23.60 -27.88
CA GLN A 410 -17.23 -23.91 -28.96
C GLN A 410 -17.34 -25.42 -29.21
N GLY A 411 -16.23 -26.16 -29.11
CA GLY A 411 -16.20 -27.61 -29.27
C GLY A 411 -17.07 -28.33 -28.26
N ILE A 412 -16.99 -27.96 -26.98
CA ILE A 412 -17.77 -28.59 -25.91
C ILE A 412 -19.25 -28.21 -26.03
N LEU A 413 -19.54 -26.93 -26.29
CA LEU A 413 -20.91 -26.42 -26.45
C LEU A 413 -21.67 -27.14 -27.58
N SER A 414 -21.00 -27.41 -28.70
CA SER A 414 -21.60 -28.16 -29.82
C SER A 414 -22.05 -29.57 -29.42
N LYS A 415 -21.28 -30.26 -28.57
CA LYS A 415 -21.61 -31.60 -28.06
C LYS A 415 -22.74 -31.57 -27.01
N ILE A 416 -22.86 -30.45 -26.28
CA ILE A 416 -23.95 -30.23 -25.32
C ILE A 416 -25.25 -29.86 -26.07
N GLY A 417 -25.15 -29.25 -27.24
CA GLY A 417 -26.29 -28.67 -27.97
C GLY A 417 -26.62 -27.25 -27.52
N MET A 418 -25.60 -26.50 -27.08
CA MET A 418 -25.72 -25.10 -26.65
C MET A 418 -25.01 -24.18 -27.63
N ILE A 419 -25.46 -22.93 -27.71
CA ILE A 419 -24.85 -21.90 -28.55
C ILE A 419 -23.91 -21.04 -27.69
N LYS A 420 -22.72 -20.75 -28.21
CA LYS A 420 -21.77 -19.80 -27.59
C LYS A 420 -22.39 -18.41 -27.61
N LYS A 421 -22.49 -17.81 -26.43
CA LYS A 421 -22.93 -16.42 -26.26
C LYS A 421 -21.71 -15.53 -26.06
N SER A 422 -21.76 -14.33 -26.63
CA SER A 422 -20.85 -13.26 -26.22
C SER A 422 -21.21 -12.79 -24.81
N GLN A 423 -20.24 -12.26 -24.08
CA GLN A 423 -20.53 -11.64 -22.79
C GLN A 423 -21.51 -10.47 -22.98
N PRO A 424 -22.56 -10.35 -22.16
CA PRO A 424 -23.53 -9.28 -22.31
C PRO A 424 -22.90 -7.92 -22.01
N VAL A 425 -22.86 -7.03 -23.00
CA VAL A 425 -22.44 -5.64 -22.80
C VAL A 425 -23.63 -4.85 -22.24
N THR A 426 -23.70 -4.72 -20.92
CA THR A 426 -24.72 -3.89 -20.28
C THR A 426 -24.35 -2.41 -20.44
N LYS A 427 -25.26 -1.61 -20.98
CA LYS A 427 -25.06 -0.17 -21.11
C LYS A 427 -24.94 0.46 -19.72
N ARG A 428 -23.96 1.35 -19.56
CA ARG A 428 -23.76 2.17 -18.36
C ARG A 428 -25.05 2.94 -18.03
N GLU A 429 -25.56 2.76 -16.83
CA GLU A 429 -26.59 3.65 -16.26
C GLU A 429 -25.98 5.05 -16.10
N LYS A 430 -26.65 6.08 -16.64
CA LYS A 430 -26.20 7.47 -16.46
C LYS A 430 -26.31 7.84 -14.97
N ALA A 431 -25.30 8.53 -14.45
CA ALA A 431 -25.37 9.07 -13.10
C ALA A 431 -26.62 9.96 -12.95
N PRO A 432 -27.35 9.87 -11.83
CA PRO A 432 -28.53 10.70 -11.61
C PRO A 432 -28.13 12.18 -11.60
N VAL A 433 -28.95 13.03 -12.22
CA VAL A 433 -28.72 14.48 -12.22
C VAL A 433 -28.94 15.02 -10.80
N GLU A 434 -27.90 15.58 -10.19
CA GLU A 434 -27.95 16.18 -8.85
C GLU A 434 -28.66 17.55 -8.88
N LYS A 435 -29.98 17.55 -9.12
CA LYS A 435 -30.79 18.78 -9.27
C LYS A 435 -30.56 19.80 -8.15
N LYS A 436 -30.37 19.35 -6.90
CA LYS A 436 -30.09 20.23 -5.75
C LYS A 436 -28.79 21.03 -5.93
N LYS A 437 -27.70 20.38 -6.37
CA LYS A 437 -26.43 21.08 -6.60
C LYS A 437 -26.53 22.03 -7.78
N THR A 438 -27.21 21.63 -8.86
CA THR A 438 -27.44 22.52 -10.01
C THR A 438 -28.19 23.79 -9.62
N VAL A 439 -29.28 23.65 -8.85
CA VAL A 439 -30.06 24.79 -8.35
C VAL A 439 -29.21 25.65 -7.40
N TRP A 440 -28.40 25.04 -6.53
CA TRP A 440 -27.51 25.76 -5.62
C TRP A 440 -26.44 26.57 -6.37
N ILE A 441 -25.79 25.98 -7.38
CA ILE A 441 -24.81 26.68 -8.23
C ILE A 441 -25.48 27.83 -8.96
N LEU A 442 -26.65 27.59 -9.58
CA LEU A 442 -27.40 28.63 -10.29
C LEU A 442 -27.80 29.77 -9.35
N PHE A 443 -28.31 29.46 -8.16
CA PHE A 443 -28.67 30.45 -7.16
C PHE A 443 -27.48 31.35 -6.81
N TRP A 444 -26.33 30.78 -6.47
CA TRP A 444 -25.14 31.57 -6.12
C TRP A 444 -24.57 32.34 -7.32
N SER A 445 -24.67 31.80 -8.52
CA SER A 445 -24.24 32.48 -9.74
C SER A 445 -25.12 33.69 -10.02
N ILE A 446 -26.44 33.53 -9.95
CA ILE A 446 -27.41 34.62 -10.12
C ILE A 446 -27.26 35.65 -8.99
N PHE A 447 -27.14 35.18 -7.74
CA PHE A 447 -26.89 36.05 -6.59
C PHE A 447 -25.64 36.89 -6.81
N ALA A 448 -24.51 36.29 -7.19
CA ALA A 448 -23.29 37.05 -7.46
C ALA A 448 -23.45 38.06 -8.60
N ILE A 449 -24.11 37.66 -9.70
CA ILE A 449 -24.35 38.54 -10.86
C ILE A 449 -25.23 39.74 -10.50
N LEU A 450 -26.21 39.57 -9.60
CA LEU A 450 -27.14 40.65 -9.24
C LEU A 450 -26.67 41.47 -8.03
N PHE A 451 -26.10 40.83 -7.03
CA PHE A 451 -25.76 41.42 -5.75
C PHE A 451 -24.63 42.45 -5.84
N PHE A 452 -23.53 42.13 -6.54
CA PHE A 452 -22.40 43.06 -6.64
C PHE A 452 -22.75 44.34 -7.43
N PRO A 453 -23.44 44.27 -8.58
CA PRO A 453 -23.93 45.47 -9.25
C PRO A 453 -24.95 46.26 -8.43
N ALA A 454 -25.86 45.57 -7.73
CA ALA A 454 -26.84 46.23 -6.86
C ALA A 454 -26.16 46.98 -5.70
N ILE A 455 -25.18 46.37 -5.03
CA ILE A 455 -24.37 47.04 -4.00
C ILE A 455 -23.63 48.24 -4.57
N TYR A 456 -23.02 48.10 -5.75
CA TYR A 456 -22.32 49.20 -6.40
C TYR A 456 -23.28 50.37 -6.65
N PHE A 457 -24.48 50.10 -7.18
CA PHE A 457 -25.49 51.11 -7.45
C PHE A 457 -25.99 51.78 -6.16
N ILE A 458 -26.28 50.99 -5.11
CA ILE A 458 -26.76 51.50 -3.81
C ILE A 458 -25.70 52.38 -3.14
N THR A 459 -24.46 51.90 -3.06
CA THR A 459 -23.37 52.61 -2.37
C THR A 459 -22.95 53.90 -3.10
N ARG A 460 -23.24 54.01 -4.40
CA ARG A 460 -22.91 55.18 -5.23
C ARG A 460 -24.14 55.95 -5.70
N PHE A 461 -25.33 55.62 -5.20
CA PHE A 461 -26.61 56.20 -5.62
C PHE A 461 -26.64 57.74 -5.59
N PRO A 462 -26.16 58.44 -4.53
CA PRO A 462 -26.21 59.90 -4.48
C PRO A 462 -25.37 60.56 -5.59
N MET A 463 -24.24 59.96 -5.92
CA MET A 463 -23.30 60.44 -6.94
C MET A 463 -23.80 60.17 -8.37
N ILE A 464 -24.52 59.06 -8.57
CA ILE A 464 -25.16 58.74 -9.85
C ILE A 464 -26.30 59.72 -10.15
N MET A 465 -27.06 60.11 -9.11
CA MET A 465 -28.21 61.01 -9.24
C MET A 465 -27.82 62.49 -9.33
N SER A 466 -26.67 62.91 -8.79
CA SER A 466 -26.22 64.32 -8.89
C SER A 466 -25.74 64.71 -10.28
N GLY A 467 -25.41 63.74 -11.16
CA GLY A 467 -24.99 64.00 -12.55
C GLY A 467 -23.62 64.67 -12.70
N GLU A 468 -22.88 64.85 -11.62
CA GLU A 468 -21.64 65.64 -11.57
C GLU A 468 -20.43 64.91 -12.19
N VAL A 469 -20.54 63.61 -12.44
CA VAL A 469 -19.46 62.76 -12.97
C VAL A 469 -20.00 61.84 -14.06
N ASN A 470 -19.20 61.58 -15.10
CA ASN A 470 -19.50 60.55 -16.09
C ASN A 470 -19.56 59.17 -15.39
N THR A 471 -20.78 58.73 -15.06
CA THR A 471 -21.05 57.55 -14.23
C THR A 471 -20.45 56.28 -14.81
N PHE A 472 -20.40 56.18 -16.14
CA PHE A 472 -19.79 55.05 -16.84
C PHE A 472 -18.26 55.04 -16.67
N GLU A 473 -17.59 56.17 -16.88
CA GLU A 473 -16.14 56.29 -16.69
C GLU A 473 -15.74 55.98 -15.24
N PHE A 474 -16.47 56.54 -14.28
CA PHE A 474 -16.24 56.29 -12.86
C PHE A 474 -16.44 54.81 -12.48
N MET A 475 -17.44 54.14 -13.05
CA MET A 475 -17.65 52.70 -12.88
C MET A 475 -16.48 51.87 -13.41
N ILE A 476 -15.99 52.17 -14.62
CA ILE A 476 -14.84 51.48 -15.21
C ILE A 476 -13.60 51.67 -14.35
N VAL A 477 -13.35 52.89 -13.85
CA VAL A 477 -12.21 53.19 -12.98
C VAL A 477 -12.29 52.42 -11.66
N ASN A 478 -13.46 52.40 -11.00
CA ASN A 478 -13.65 51.63 -9.76
C ASN A 478 -13.51 50.12 -9.98
N LEU A 479 -14.08 49.59 -11.07
CA LEU A 479 -13.91 48.19 -11.43
C LEU A 479 -12.43 47.85 -11.61
N ASN A 480 -11.67 48.71 -12.29
CA ASN A 480 -10.23 48.53 -12.44
C ASN A 480 -9.49 48.57 -11.10
N TYR A 481 -9.85 49.48 -10.18
CA TYR A 481 -9.29 49.47 -8.82
C TYR A 481 -9.58 48.17 -8.07
N TYR A 482 -10.82 47.68 -8.12
CA TYR A 482 -11.17 46.39 -7.51
C TYR A 482 -10.42 45.23 -8.16
N LEU A 483 -10.29 45.20 -9.49
CA LEU A 483 -9.51 44.20 -10.20
C LEU A 483 -8.03 44.24 -9.81
N VAL A 484 -7.45 45.42 -9.64
CA VAL A 484 -6.06 45.59 -9.18
C VAL A 484 -5.90 45.11 -7.73
N ILE A 485 -6.79 45.50 -6.82
CA ILE A 485 -6.75 45.03 -5.42
C ILE A 485 -6.90 43.51 -5.36
N TYR A 486 -7.87 42.96 -6.09
CA TYR A 486 -8.10 41.52 -6.21
C TYR A 486 -6.85 40.80 -6.75
N PHE A 487 -6.28 41.32 -7.84
CA PHE A 487 -5.07 40.77 -8.45
C PHE A 487 -3.88 40.79 -7.48
N ILE A 488 -3.62 41.92 -6.82
CA ILE A 488 -2.52 42.04 -5.84
C ILE A 488 -2.75 41.09 -4.67
N THR A 489 -3.98 41.01 -4.16
CA THR A 489 -4.33 40.14 -3.03
C THR A 489 -4.09 38.67 -3.38
N ILE A 490 -4.61 38.20 -4.50
CA ILE A 490 -4.42 36.81 -4.95
C ILE A 490 -2.95 36.48 -5.21
N ASN A 491 -2.20 37.35 -5.88
CA ASN A 491 -0.79 37.10 -6.14
C ASN A 491 0.05 37.13 -4.85
N SER A 492 -0.31 37.98 -3.89
CA SER A 492 0.33 38.00 -2.58
C SER A 492 0.08 36.70 -1.81
N ILE A 493 -1.16 36.20 -1.82
CA ILE A 493 -1.50 34.89 -1.24
C ILE A 493 -0.68 33.78 -1.92
N TYR A 494 -0.60 33.75 -3.26
CA TYR A 494 0.20 32.76 -3.97
C TYR A 494 1.70 32.86 -3.66
N LEU A 495 2.24 34.06 -3.46
CA LEU A 495 3.64 34.25 -3.10
C LEU A 495 3.94 33.72 -1.69
N ILE A 496 3.03 33.94 -0.74
CA ILE A 496 3.12 33.37 0.61
C ILE A 496 3.08 31.84 0.55
N LEU A 497 2.10 31.28 -0.16
CA LEU A 497 1.98 29.83 -0.35
C LEU A 497 3.22 29.23 -1.03
N LEU A 498 3.79 29.91 -2.01
CA LEU A 498 5.03 29.48 -2.66
C LEU A 498 6.21 29.46 -1.68
N THR A 499 6.34 30.48 -0.83
CA THR A 499 7.40 30.55 0.18
C THR A 499 7.28 29.39 1.18
N ILE A 500 6.08 29.13 1.68
CA ILE A 500 5.78 27.96 2.54
C ILE A 500 6.09 26.66 1.81
N SER A 501 5.70 26.56 0.53
CA SER A 501 5.96 25.37 -0.30
C SER A 501 7.45 25.06 -0.43
N VAL A 502 8.29 26.09 -0.63
CA VAL A 502 9.75 25.92 -0.75
C VAL A 502 10.34 25.40 0.56
N ILE A 503 9.95 25.99 1.70
CA ILE A 503 10.41 25.55 3.03
C ILE A 503 9.99 24.09 3.28
N GLY A 504 8.71 23.77 3.06
CA GLY A 504 8.19 22.41 3.24
C GLY A 504 8.83 21.39 2.29
N ALA A 505 9.17 21.80 1.06
CA ALA A 505 9.88 20.93 0.11
C ALA A 505 11.31 20.62 0.56
N GLU A 506 12.04 21.61 1.08
CA GLU A 506 13.39 21.39 1.62
C GLU A 506 13.37 20.47 2.84
N GLU A 507 12.40 20.64 3.75
CA GLU A 507 12.23 19.76 4.90
C GLU A 507 11.94 18.31 4.46
N ARG A 508 10.98 18.11 3.55
CA ARG A 508 10.66 16.78 3.00
C ARG A 508 11.85 16.14 2.31
N LEU A 509 12.61 16.90 1.52
CA LEU A 509 13.80 16.39 0.83
C LEU A 509 14.89 16.00 1.83
N SER A 510 15.13 16.81 2.86
CA SER A 510 16.12 16.45 3.89
C SER A 510 15.71 15.23 4.70
N MET A 511 14.41 15.03 4.94
CA MET A 511 13.89 13.84 5.63
C MET A 511 13.96 12.59 4.75
N TRP A 512 13.71 12.71 3.45
CA TRP A 512 13.90 11.61 2.51
C TRP A 512 15.36 11.12 2.48
N GLN A 513 16.33 12.05 2.50
CA GLN A 513 17.76 11.72 2.43
C GLN A 513 18.27 10.85 3.59
N ILE A 514 17.68 10.97 4.78
CA ILE A 514 18.10 10.19 5.96
C ILE A 514 17.38 8.83 6.06
N LYS A 515 16.32 8.59 5.28
CA LYS A 515 15.56 7.33 5.27
C LYS A 515 16.13 6.39 4.21
N LYS A 516 17.24 5.73 4.55
CA LYS A 516 17.88 4.75 3.67
C LYS A 516 16.98 3.53 3.42
N GLN A 517 17.24 2.80 2.35
CA GLN A 517 16.47 1.60 2.00
C GLN A 517 16.48 0.55 3.12
N THR A 518 17.57 0.43 3.88
CA THR A 518 17.65 -0.46 5.05
C THR A 518 16.56 -0.19 6.08
N LEU A 519 16.21 1.08 6.32
CA LEU A 519 15.11 1.47 7.20
C LEU A 519 13.77 1.18 6.53
N LEU A 520 13.60 1.59 5.27
CA LEU A 520 12.29 1.51 4.58
C LEU A 520 11.87 0.07 4.22
N PHE A 521 12.83 -0.87 4.14
CA PHE A 521 12.58 -2.30 3.91
C PHE A 521 12.67 -3.14 5.19
N GLU A 522 12.76 -2.50 6.35
CA GLU A 522 12.63 -3.17 7.65
C GLU A 522 11.25 -3.87 7.73
N ARG A 523 11.25 -5.17 8.03
CA ARG A 523 10.05 -6.03 7.90
C ARG A 523 8.93 -5.58 8.83
N ASP A 524 7.73 -5.42 8.27
CA ASP A 524 6.50 -4.95 8.94
C ASP A 524 6.60 -3.55 9.57
N LEU A 525 7.61 -2.74 9.18
CA LEU A 525 7.70 -1.35 9.62
C LEU A 525 6.76 -0.44 8.82
N LEU A 526 6.82 -0.53 7.49
CA LEU A 526 5.90 0.18 6.60
C LEU A 526 4.60 -0.63 6.43
N PRO A 527 3.43 0.04 6.41
CA PRO A 527 2.15 -0.63 6.22
C PRO A 527 2.03 -1.23 4.81
N SER A 528 1.19 -2.25 4.61
CA SER A 528 0.98 -2.82 3.26
C SER A 528 0.03 -1.97 2.41
N ILE A 529 0.09 -2.12 1.08
CA ILE A 529 -0.73 -1.35 0.13
C ILE A 529 -1.44 -2.27 -0.87
N SER A 530 -2.74 -2.08 -1.05
CA SER A 530 -3.51 -2.66 -2.17
C SER A 530 -3.74 -1.59 -3.23
N ILE A 531 -3.07 -1.72 -4.37
CA ILE A 531 -3.24 -0.83 -5.51
C ILE A 531 -4.47 -1.27 -6.28
N ILE A 532 -5.44 -0.39 -6.50
CA ILE A 532 -6.65 -0.68 -7.26
C ILE A 532 -6.63 0.15 -8.54
N ALA A 533 -6.67 -0.54 -9.68
CA ALA A 533 -6.69 0.06 -11.01
C ALA A 533 -8.00 -0.27 -11.75
N PRO A 534 -9.02 0.61 -11.72
CA PRO A 534 -10.21 0.46 -12.56
C PRO A 534 -9.84 0.65 -14.04
N ALA A 535 -10.19 -0.32 -14.87
CA ALA A 535 -9.94 -0.32 -16.30
C ALA A 535 -11.26 -0.36 -17.08
N TYR A 536 -11.39 0.48 -18.12
CA TYR A 536 -12.51 0.42 -19.06
C TYR A 536 -12.04 0.86 -20.44
N ASN A 537 -12.01 -0.09 -21.37
CA ASN A 537 -11.48 0.09 -22.73
C ASN A 537 -10.01 0.51 -22.79
N GLU A 538 -9.13 -0.26 -22.14
CA GLU A 538 -7.70 0.02 -21.97
C GLU A 538 -6.81 -0.97 -22.74
N GLU A 539 -7.33 -1.68 -23.75
CA GLU A 539 -6.62 -2.75 -24.48
C GLU A 539 -5.18 -2.36 -24.89
N LYS A 540 -4.98 -1.12 -25.32
CA LYS A 540 -3.69 -0.62 -25.84
C LYS A 540 -2.65 -0.31 -24.76
N THR A 541 -3.08 -0.03 -23.54
CA THR A 541 -2.27 0.57 -22.47
C THR A 541 -2.14 -0.37 -21.27
N ILE A 542 -3.14 -1.24 -21.05
CA ILE A 542 -3.30 -2.02 -19.82
C ILE A 542 -2.09 -2.89 -19.49
N ILE A 543 -1.43 -3.52 -20.47
CA ILE A 543 -0.25 -4.36 -20.23
C ILE A 543 0.92 -3.56 -19.67
N ASN A 544 1.20 -2.39 -20.26
CA ASN A 544 2.29 -1.54 -19.79
C ASN A 544 1.99 -0.99 -18.39
N SER A 545 0.74 -0.58 -18.14
CA SER A 545 0.31 -0.08 -16.84
C SER A 545 0.42 -1.15 -15.75
N VAL A 546 -0.14 -2.34 -15.97
CA VAL A 546 -0.08 -3.43 -14.98
C VAL A 546 1.35 -3.90 -14.75
N THR A 547 2.17 -3.98 -15.80
CA THR A 547 3.60 -4.29 -15.68
C THR A 547 4.35 -3.23 -14.85
N SER A 548 4.04 -1.93 -15.04
CA SER A 548 4.59 -0.84 -14.24
C SER A 548 4.23 -1.01 -12.75
N LEU A 549 2.96 -1.29 -12.45
CA LEU A 549 2.49 -1.51 -11.08
C LEU A 549 3.14 -2.72 -10.42
N LEU A 550 3.38 -3.79 -11.16
CA LEU A 550 4.06 -4.98 -10.65
C LEU A 550 5.57 -4.79 -10.40
N ASN A 551 6.18 -3.74 -10.94
CA ASN A 551 7.61 -3.45 -10.81
C ASN A 551 7.93 -2.37 -9.75
N LEU A 552 6.96 -2.00 -8.91
CA LEU A 552 7.17 -1.02 -7.85
C LEU A 552 8.10 -1.55 -6.75
N LYS A 553 8.98 -0.69 -6.25
CA LYS A 553 9.84 -0.99 -5.11
C LYS A 553 9.08 -0.65 -3.85
N TYR A 554 8.43 -1.64 -3.23
CA TYR A 554 7.76 -1.48 -1.94
C TYR A 554 7.75 -2.81 -1.17
N PRO A 555 7.92 -2.84 0.17
CA PRO A 555 8.12 -4.08 0.91
C PRO A 555 6.96 -5.08 0.81
N LYS A 556 5.70 -4.59 0.82
CA LYS A 556 4.51 -5.44 0.80
C LYS A 556 3.33 -4.74 0.12
N TYR A 557 2.98 -5.19 -1.08
CA TYR A 557 1.83 -4.65 -1.82
C TYR A 557 1.21 -5.69 -2.76
N GLU A 558 -0.02 -5.42 -3.19
CA GLU A 558 -0.75 -6.16 -4.23
C GLU A 558 -1.35 -5.21 -5.26
N VAL A 559 -1.65 -5.73 -6.45
CA VAL A 559 -2.26 -5.03 -7.57
C VAL A 559 -3.59 -5.69 -7.91
N VAL A 560 -4.67 -4.92 -7.81
CA VAL A 560 -6.05 -5.32 -8.11
C VAL A 560 -6.53 -4.54 -9.33
N VAL A 561 -6.60 -5.18 -10.49
CA VAL A 561 -7.12 -4.58 -11.72
C VAL A 561 -8.60 -4.90 -11.84
N VAL A 562 -9.45 -3.89 -11.98
CA VAL A 562 -10.91 -4.08 -12.06
C VAL A 562 -11.39 -3.66 -13.45
N ASN A 563 -11.63 -4.63 -14.32
CA ASN A 563 -12.26 -4.43 -15.62
C ASN A 563 -13.74 -4.09 -15.43
N ASP A 564 -14.10 -2.83 -15.64
CA ASP A 564 -15.46 -2.30 -15.45
C ASP A 564 -16.36 -2.58 -16.68
N GLY A 565 -16.37 -3.83 -17.15
CA GLY A 565 -17.20 -4.26 -18.28
C GLY A 565 -16.81 -3.58 -19.59
N SER A 566 -15.51 -3.63 -19.92
CA SER A 566 -14.96 -3.14 -21.20
C SER A 566 -15.68 -3.75 -22.41
N LYS A 567 -15.61 -3.02 -23.53
CA LYS A 567 -16.20 -3.40 -24.82
C LYS A 567 -15.15 -3.83 -25.85
N ASP A 568 -13.88 -3.62 -25.54
CA ASP A 568 -12.72 -4.03 -26.32
C ASP A 568 -12.08 -5.28 -25.69
N LEU A 569 -10.87 -5.66 -26.15
CA LEU A 569 -10.19 -6.88 -25.70
C LEU A 569 -9.38 -6.69 -24.41
N THR A 570 -9.73 -5.72 -23.56
CA THR A 570 -8.95 -5.41 -22.33
C THR A 570 -8.76 -6.63 -21.44
N ILE A 571 -9.84 -7.39 -21.17
CA ILE A 571 -9.78 -8.54 -20.26
C ILE A 571 -9.07 -9.73 -20.90
N GLU A 572 -9.31 -9.99 -22.19
CA GLU A 572 -8.67 -11.05 -22.95
C GLU A 572 -7.15 -10.82 -23.03
N THR A 573 -6.73 -9.59 -23.28
CA THR A 573 -5.31 -9.20 -23.34
C THR A 573 -4.62 -9.44 -21.99
N LEU A 574 -5.29 -9.11 -20.87
CA LEU A 574 -4.78 -9.39 -19.52
C LEU A 574 -4.64 -10.89 -19.26
N ILE A 575 -5.68 -11.68 -19.57
CA ILE A 575 -5.69 -13.13 -19.38
C ILE A 575 -4.58 -13.78 -20.19
N GLU A 576 -4.44 -13.43 -21.47
CA GLU A 576 -3.45 -14.02 -22.36
C GLU A 576 -2.01 -13.66 -21.97
N HIS A 577 -1.75 -12.38 -21.66
CA HIS A 577 -0.40 -11.91 -21.35
C HIS A 577 0.11 -12.45 -20.00
N PHE A 578 -0.72 -12.36 -18.95
CA PHE A 578 -0.34 -12.77 -17.60
C PHE A 578 -0.68 -14.23 -17.28
N LYS A 579 -1.21 -14.99 -18.26
CA LYS A 579 -1.61 -16.40 -18.12
C LYS A 579 -2.51 -16.61 -16.90
N LEU A 580 -3.58 -15.81 -16.84
CA LEU A 580 -4.50 -15.81 -15.69
C LEU A 580 -5.54 -16.93 -15.81
N GLU A 581 -5.89 -17.54 -14.69
CA GLU A 581 -6.92 -18.57 -14.58
C GLU A 581 -8.15 -17.99 -13.86
N LYS A 582 -9.37 -18.29 -14.34
CA LYS A 582 -10.62 -17.89 -13.66
C LYS A 582 -10.79 -18.75 -12.40
N LYS A 583 -10.93 -18.10 -11.23
CA LYS A 583 -11.16 -18.76 -9.93
C LYS A 583 -12.46 -18.29 -9.30
N HIS A 584 -13.03 -19.15 -8.45
CA HIS A 584 -14.14 -18.76 -7.59
C HIS A 584 -13.70 -17.63 -6.64
N PRO A 585 -14.55 -16.61 -6.38
CA PRO A 585 -14.22 -15.51 -5.48
C PRO A 585 -13.79 -15.97 -4.08
N PHE A 586 -12.72 -15.39 -3.56
CA PHE A 586 -12.14 -15.71 -2.24
C PHE A 586 -12.30 -14.57 -1.22
N PHE A 587 -13.14 -13.59 -1.52
CA PHE A 587 -13.38 -12.38 -0.71
C PHE A 587 -14.88 -12.16 -0.49
N ASN A 588 -15.21 -11.30 0.48
CA ASN A 588 -16.59 -10.98 0.83
C ASN A 588 -16.99 -9.64 0.22
N LEU A 589 -18.20 -9.56 -0.35
CA LEU A 589 -18.74 -8.32 -0.91
C LEU A 589 -19.42 -7.49 0.19
N GLN A 590 -18.67 -6.61 0.85
CA GLN A 590 -19.21 -5.71 1.88
C GLN A 590 -19.79 -4.43 1.26
N LEU A 591 -19.06 -3.82 0.35
CA LEU A 591 -19.51 -2.67 -0.42
C LEU A 591 -20.44 -3.12 -1.55
N LYS A 592 -21.51 -2.36 -1.78
CA LYS A 592 -22.43 -2.58 -2.89
C LYS A 592 -21.73 -2.29 -4.20
N THR A 593 -21.80 -3.24 -5.13
CA THR A 593 -21.24 -3.13 -6.48
C THR A 593 -22.19 -3.73 -7.50
N LYS A 594 -22.01 -3.42 -8.79
CA LYS A 594 -22.63 -4.21 -9.86
C LYS A 594 -22.09 -5.65 -9.86
N MET A 595 -22.76 -6.51 -10.63
CA MET A 595 -22.50 -7.95 -10.65
C MET A 595 -21.04 -8.27 -11.00
N LEU A 596 -20.40 -9.08 -10.17
CA LEU A 596 -19.10 -9.70 -10.43
C LEU A 596 -19.26 -10.76 -11.53
N ARG A 597 -18.37 -10.77 -12.53
CA ARG A 597 -18.38 -11.73 -13.65
C ARG A 597 -17.28 -12.78 -13.55
N GLY A 598 -16.13 -12.41 -13.00
CA GLY A 598 -15.02 -13.34 -12.82
C GLY A 598 -13.88 -12.76 -12.00
N VAL A 599 -13.13 -13.64 -11.36
CA VAL A 599 -11.88 -13.33 -10.66
C VAL A 599 -10.79 -14.14 -11.35
N TYR A 600 -9.69 -13.51 -11.72
CA TYR A 600 -8.61 -14.10 -12.49
C TYR A 600 -7.29 -13.88 -11.75
N VAL A 601 -6.54 -14.95 -11.56
CA VAL A 601 -5.27 -14.94 -10.80
C VAL A 601 -4.25 -15.86 -11.46
N ASN A 602 -2.97 -15.68 -11.14
CA ASN A 602 -1.90 -16.60 -11.52
C ASN A 602 -1.03 -16.90 -10.29
N LYS A 603 -0.83 -18.18 -9.98
CA LYS A 603 0.01 -18.64 -8.86
C LYS A 603 1.46 -18.16 -8.92
N HIS A 604 1.98 -17.91 -10.13
CA HIS A 604 3.34 -17.39 -10.35
C HIS A 604 3.44 -15.87 -10.22
N ILE A 605 2.31 -15.16 -10.15
CA ILE A 605 2.22 -13.70 -9.94
C ILE A 605 1.21 -13.44 -8.80
N PRO A 606 1.51 -13.88 -7.57
CA PRO A 606 0.53 -13.93 -6.48
C PRO A 606 0.06 -12.54 -6.01
N ASN A 607 0.78 -11.48 -6.39
CA ASN A 607 0.44 -10.09 -6.11
C ASN A 607 -0.45 -9.45 -7.20
N LEU A 608 -0.85 -10.17 -8.25
CA LEU A 608 -1.79 -9.69 -9.27
C LEU A 608 -3.16 -10.37 -9.15
N ILE A 609 -4.20 -9.58 -8.99
CA ILE A 609 -5.60 -10.02 -9.04
C ILE A 609 -6.31 -9.19 -10.12
N VAL A 610 -6.95 -9.86 -11.08
CA VAL A 610 -7.76 -9.22 -12.12
C VAL A 610 -9.22 -9.59 -11.91
N ILE A 611 -10.10 -8.61 -11.94
CA ILE A 611 -11.53 -8.78 -11.69
C ILE A 611 -12.30 -8.28 -12.90
N ASP A 612 -13.21 -9.10 -13.40
CA ASP A 612 -14.20 -8.67 -14.40
C ASP A 612 -15.56 -8.48 -13.74
N LYS A 613 -16.24 -7.39 -14.10
CA LYS A 613 -17.56 -7.03 -13.55
C LYS A 613 -18.43 -6.39 -14.61
N GLN A 614 -19.72 -6.36 -14.34
CA GLN A 614 -20.68 -5.56 -15.09
C GLN A 614 -20.35 -4.07 -14.98
N ASN A 615 -20.43 -3.30 -16.07
CA ASN A 615 -20.12 -1.86 -16.06
C ASN A 615 -20.97 -1.10 -15.02
N GLY A 616 -20.30 -0.42 -14.09
CA GLY A 616 -20.91 0.42 -13.05
C GLY A 616 -20.28 1.81 -12.92
N GLY A 617 -19.22 2.09 -13.68
CA GLY A 617 -18.41 3.28 -13.58
C GLY A 617 -17.25 3.14 -12.59
N LYS A 618 -16.30 4.08 -12.67
CA LYS A 618 -15.06 4.10 -11.88
C LYS A 618 -15.26 3.91 -10.37
N ALA A 619 -16.28 4.55 -9.79
CA ALA A 619 -16.57 4.43 -8.37
C ALA A 619 -17.05 3.01 -7.97
N ASP A 620 -17.89 2.40 -8.80
CA ASP A 620 -18.38 1.03 -8.56
C ASP A 620 -17.26 -0.01 -8.73
N ALA A 621 -16.38 0.20 -9.71
CA ALA A 621 -15.17 -0.60 -9.89
C ALA A 621 -14.18 -0.45 -8.74
N LEU A 622 -13.97 0.77 -8.24
CA LEU A 622 -13.11 1.02 -7.07
C LEU A 622 -13.68 0.33 -5.81
N ASN A 623 -15.00 0.42 -5.59
CA ASN A 623 -15.66 -0.30 -4.49
C ASN A 623 -15.47 -1.82 -4.57
N LEU A 624 -15.53 -2.40 -5.78
CA LEU A 624 -15.24 -3.82 -5.95
C LEU A 624 -13.78 -4.13 -5.64
N GLY A 625 -12.84 -3.29 -6.08
CA GLY A 625 -11.44 -3.44 -5.71
C GLY A 625 -11.22 -3.36 -4.19
N ILE A 626 -11.95 -2.49 -3.48
CA ILE A 626 -11.88 -2.38 -2.01
C ILE A 626 -12.39 -3.65 -1.34
N ASN A 627 -13.45 -4.28 -1.86
CA ASN A 627 -13.91 -5.59 -1.37
C ASN A 627 -12.85 -6.70 -1.51
N VAL A 628 -11.89 -6.54 -2.43
CA VAL A 628 -10.81 -7.52 -2.69
C VAL A 628 -9.53 -7.20 -1.94
N ALA A 629 -9.27 -5.92 -1.69
CA ALA A 629 -8.07 -5.43 -1.01
C ALA A 629 -7.88 -6.07 0.37
N LYS A 630 -6.65 -6.47 0.66
CA LYS A 630 -6.24 -7.13 1.92
C LYS A 630 -5.28 -6.29 2.76
N SER A 631 -4.88 -5.13 2.28
CA SER A 631 -3.83 -4.32 2.89
C SER A 631 -4.34 -3.23 3.82
N ASP A 632 -3.43 -2.70 4.65
CA ASP A 632 -3.69 -1.58 5.55
C ASP A 632 -4.14 -0.31 4.80
N TYR A 633 -3.51 -0.04 3.65
CA TYR A 633 -3.82 1.10 2.79
C TYR A 633 -4.33 0.67 1.42
N ILE A 634 -5.21 1.50 0.86
CA ILE A 634 -5.73 1.34 -0.49
C ILE A 634 -5.25 2.50 -1.35
N CYS A 635 -4.64 2.18 -2.49
CA CYS A 635 -4.16 3.16 -3.47
C CYS A 635 -4.98 3.06 -4.75
N GLY A 636 -5.95 3.96 -4.93
CA GLY A 636 -6.68 4.07 -6.19
C GLY A 636 -5.83 4.76 -7.27
N ILE A 637 -5.66 4.11 -8.42
CA ILE A 637 -4.95 4.65 -9.57
C ILE A 637 -5.74 4.41 -10.86
N ASP A 638 -5.49 5.22 -11.89
CA ASP A 638 -6.11 5.05 -13.20
C ASP A 638 -5.31 4.00 -13.99
N ALA A 639 -6.01 3.16 -14.75
CA ALA A 639 -5.37 2.06 -15.50
C ALA A 639 -4.49 2.52 -16.67
N ASP A 640 -4.42 3.83 -16.94
CA ASP A 640 -3.57 4.49 -17.94
C ASP A 640 -2.43 5.31 -17.31
N SER A 641 -2.24 5.22 -15.99
CA SER A 641 -1.23 5.97 -15.25
C SER A 641 0.02 5.15 -14.94
N LEU A 642 1.18 5.84 -14.90
CA LEU A 642 2.46 5.26 -14.50
C LEU A 642 2.89 5.81 -13.14
N LEU A 643 3.40 4.95 -12.27
CA LEU A 643 4.01 5.34 -11.00
C LEU A 643 5.53 5.29 -11.11
N GLU A 644 6.22 6.24 -10.47
CA GLU A 644 7.66 6.10 -10.24
C GLU A 644 7.92 4.86 -9.38
N GLU A 645 9.02 4.13 -9.63
CA GLU A 645 9.34 2.89 -8.91
C GLU A 645 9.31 3.04 -7.38
N ASP A 646 9.74 4.20 -6.87
CA ASP A 646 9.82 4.52 -5.44
C ASP A 646 8.68 5.45 -4.96
N ALA A 647 7.64 5.65 -5.77
CA ALA A 647 6.53 6.55 -5.44
C ALA A 647 5.84 6.16 -4.12
N LEU A 648 5.53 4.88 -3.95
CA LEU A 648 4.89 4.36 -2.74
C LEU A 648 5.82 4.45 -1.52
N LEU A 649 7.13 4.21 -1.70
CA LEU A 649 8.11 4.39 -0.64
C LEU A 649 8.18 5.84 -0.17
N LYS A 650 8.31 6.79 -1.10
CA LYS A 650 8.32 8.23 -0.79
C LYS A 650 7.06 8.62 -0.01
N LEU A 651 5.89 8.19 -0.49
CA LEU A 651 4.59 8.50 0.12
C LEU A 651 4.47 7.92 1.53
N MET A 652 4.71 6.62 1.70
CA MET A 652 4.54 5.96 3.00
C MET A 652 5.67 6.24 3.98
N SER A 653 6.84 6.67 3.52
CA SER A 653 7.93 7.07 4.42
C SER A 653 7.51 8.20 5.36
N ILE A 654 6.57 9.06 4.94
CA ILE A 654 6.04 10.17 5.75
C ILE A 654 5.37 9.63 7.02
N THR A 655 4.81 8.42 6.98
CA THR A 655 4.21 7.78 8.16
C THR A 655 5.22 7.52 9.26
N LEU A 656 6.54 7.53 9.00
CA LEU A 656 7.58 7.42 10.02
C LEU A 656 7.97 8.79 10.64
N ASP A 657 7.52 9.89 10.05
CA ASP A 657 7.89 11.24 10.49
C ASP A 657 6.95 11.80 11.56
N ASN A 658 5.75 11.25 11.71
CA ASN A 658 4.79 11.66 12.71
C ASN A 658 3.96 10.45 13.17
N THR A 659 3.61 10.40 14.45
CA THR A 659 2.74 9.36 15.02
C THR A 659 1.27 9.58 14.72
N THR A 660 0.88 10.78 14.27
CA THR A 660 -0.48 11.07 13.81
C THR A 660 -0.90 10.08 12.72
N GLU A 661 -2.04 9.45 12.90
CA GLU A 661 -2.59 8.51 11.93
C GLU A 661 -2.89 9.23 10.60
N HIS A 662 -2.30 8.74 9.53
CA HIS A 662 -2.48 9.29 8.19
C HIS A 662 -3.65 8.58 7.51
N ILE A 663 -4.84 9.18 7.54
CA ILE A 663 -6.06 8.62 6.93
C ILE A 663 -5.98 8.63 5.39
N ALA A 664 -5.36 9.67 4.81
CA ALA A 664 -5.19 9.80 3.38
C ALA A 664 -3.85 10.45 3.04
N LEU A 665 -3.23 9.98 1.96
CA LEU A 665 -1.96 10.49 1.45
C LEU A 665 -2.11 10.73 -0.06
N GLY A 666 -1.59 11.86 -0.54
CA GLY A 666 -1.70 12.27 -1.95
C GLY A 666 -0.35 12.32 -2.63
N GLY A 667 -0.23 11.63 -3.78
CA GLY A 667 0.91 11.76 -4.68
C GLY A 667 0.81 12.99 -5.59
N ASN A 668 1.95 13.41 -6.15
CA ASN A 668 1.99 14.43 -7.20
C ASN A 668 1.76 13.77 -8.56
N ILE A 669 0.98 14.42 -9.42
CA ILE A 669 0.72 13.95 -10.79
C ILE A 669 1.48 14.87 -11.74
N VAL A 670 2.22 14.28 -12.67
CA VAL A 670 2.99 15.00 -13.68
C VAL A 670 2.67 14.44 -15.06
N PRO A 671 2.44 15.29 -16.09
CA PRO A 671 2.27 14.83 -17.45
C PRO A 671 3.50 14.06 -17.97
N VAL A 672 3.29 12.91 -18.59
CA VAL A 672 4.37 12.07 -19.15
C VAL A 672 4.93 12.59 -20.48
N ASN A 673 4.30 13.61 -21.08
CA ASN A 673 4.66 14.11 -22.41
C ASN A 673 6.11 14.59 -22.50
N GLY A 674 6.90 13.92 -23.34
CA GLY A 674 8.32 14.23 -23.56
C GLY A 674 9.28 13.46 -22.66
N CYS A 675 8.76 12.66 -21.71
CA CYS A 675 9.54 11.66 -21.00
C CYS A 675 9.88 10.47 -21.91
N ILE A 676 11.01 9.83 -21.65
CA ILE A 676 11.35 8.53 -22.22
C ILE A 676 10.81 7.47 -21.26
N VAL A 677 9.87 6.66 -21.75
CA VAL A 677 9.28 5.56 -21.00
C VAL A 677 9.69 4.25 -21.65
N ASP A 678 10.27 3.34 -20.89
CA ASP A 678 10.55 1.97 -21.32
C ASP A 678 9.94 0.98 -20.34
N LYS A 679 9.20 -0.02 -20.85
CA LYS A 679 8.53 -1.07 -20.06
C LYS A 679 7.76 -0.55 -18.82
N GLY A 680 7.07 0.58 -18.96
CA GLY A 680 6.28 1.18 -17.87
C GLY A 680 7.10 1.95 -16.83
N LYS A 681 8.39 2.19 -17.08
CA LYS A 681 9.29 2.96 -16.23
C LYS A 681 9.71 4.26 -16.92
N ILE A 682 9.78 5.35 -16.15
CA ILE A 682 10.34 6.61 -16.62
C ILE A 682 11.88 6.52 -16.58
N GLU A 683 12.50 6.34 -17.74
CA GLU A 683 13.97 6.31 -17.89
C GLU A 683 14.56 7.72 -17.87
N LYS A 684 13.87 8.68 -18.48
CA LYS A 684 14.32 10.06 -18.52
C LYS A 684 13.15 11.03 -18.45
N PRO A 685 13.10 11.92 -17.45
CA PRO A 685 12.12 13.00 -17.42
C PRO A 685 12.39 13.99 -18.55
N GLY A 686 11.33 14.52 -19.15
CA GLY A 686 11.44 15.49 -20.23
C GLY A 686 10.22 16.38 -20.31
N LEU A 687 10.31 17.43 -21.14
CA LEU A 687 9.20 18.33 -21.45
C LEU A 687 8.79 18.12 -22.91
N GLY A 688 7.50 18.32 -23.18
CA GLY A 688 6.98 18.34 -24.55
C GLY A 688 7.79 19.25 -25.48
N LYS A 689 8.00 18.79 -26.72
CA LYS A 689 8.66 19.58 -27.76
C LYS A 689 7.80 20.77 -28.21
N ASN A 690 6.48 20.58 -28.26
CA ASN A 690 5.52 21.62 -28.61
C ASN A 690 5.39 22.65 -27.46
N THR A 691 5.42 23.94 -27.79
CA THR A 691 5.33 25.06 -26.84
C THR A 691 4.07 25.01 -25.98
N LEU A 692 2.91 24.67 -26.57
CA LEU A 692 1.66 24.61 -25.81
C LEU A 692 1.68 23.48 -24.78
N VAL A 693 2.15 22.30 -25.18
CA VAL A 693 2.31 21.14 -24.28
C VAL A 693 3.30 21.47 -23.17
N ARG A 694 4.43 22.11 -23.50
CA ARG A 694 5.41 22.54 -22.51
C ARG A 694 4.81 23.51 -21.50
N PHE A 695 4.04 24.50 -21.96
CA PHE A 695 3.34 25.44 -21.09
C PHE A 695 2.34 24.70 -20.18
N GLN A 696 1.54 23.78 -20.72
CA GLN A 696 0.63 22.95 -19.93
C GLN A 696 1.35 22.14 -18.86
N THR A 697 2.50 21.53 -19.19
CA THR A 697 3.31 20.78 -18.21
C THR A 697 3.83 21.69 -17.10
N LEU A 698 4.31 22.89 -17.44
CA LEU A 698 4.79 23.87 -16.45
C LEU A 698 3.66 24.37 -15.55
N GLU A 699 2.48 24.65 -16.10
CA GLU A 699 1.32 25.05 -15.30
C GLU A 699 0.82 23.93 -14.39
N TYR A 700 0.83 22.68 -14.87
CA TYR A 700 0.53 21.52 -14.03
C TYR A 700 1.51 21.41 -12.86
N LEU A 701 2.82 21.52 -13.14
CA LEU A 701 3.84 21.50 -12.10
C LEU A 701 3.62 22.61 -11.09
N ARG A 702 3.46 23.86 -11.55
CA ARG A 702 3.19 25.03 -10.69
C ARG A 702 1.96 24.81 -9.80
N ALA A 703 0.85 24.39 -10.38
CA ALA A 703 -0.40 24.17 -9.66
C ALA A 703 -0.27 23.08 -8.59
N PHE A 704 0.38 21.95 -8.91
CA PHE A 704 0.54 20.84 -7.97
C PHE A 704 1.60 21.11 -6.90
N THR A 705 2.73 21.74 -7.24
CA THR A 705 3.78 22.02 -6.26
C THR A 705 3.39 23.13 -5.31
N THR A 706 2.83 24.24 -5.82
CA THR A 706 2.48 25.40 -4.99
C THR A 706 1.15 25.17 -4.25
N GLY A 707 0.18 24.55 -4.92
CA GLY A 707 -1.17 24.39 -4.38
C GLY A 707 -1.34 23.26 -3.35
N ARG A 708 -0.43 22.29 -3.27
CA ARG A 708 -0.54 21.17 -2.30
C ARG A 708 0.52 21.17 -1.20
N ILE A 709 1.66 21.81 -1.42
CA ILE A 709 2.72 21.90 -0.39
C ILE A 709 2.55 23.18 0.44
N GLY A 710 2.03 24.26 -0.16
CA GLY A 710 1.88 25.55 0.50
C GLY A 710 0.64 25.67 1.37
N TRP A 711 -0.37 24.84 1.13
CA TRP A 711 -1.58 24.68 1.96
C TRP A 711 -1.35 23.58 2.97
#